data_AF-A0A961HQ24-F1
#
_entry.id   AF-A0A961HQ24-F1
#
_cell.length_a   1.000
_cell.length_b   1.000
_cell.length_c   1.000
_cell.angle_alpha   90.00
_cell.angle_beta   90.00
_cell.angle_gamma   90.00
#
_symmetry.space_group_name_H-M   'P 1'
#
loop_
_entity.id
_entity.type
_entity.pdbx_description
1 polymer ?
#
loop_
_entity_poly.entity_id
_entity_poly.type
_entity_poly.pdbx_seq_one_letter_code
_entity_poly.pdbx_strand_id
1 'polypeptide(L)'
;MLRLINCASLTGILVLLLSYAGGLRAAPSAKTIMLARFQPYQSGSAPEIDAAVRQAMQRFLEAAGYRVVRSGSLTLQGAIEDARGSGADFVLSGYYRRGQINLELFGQIYDPETGRVIDAINVSDNLDRLELEGVGRVEIDRSELKEPDSDRIEEFARKMAIRVRSNPHKQERRFNIDDNLLSLPISRDIEFPVSDTKGDSSEDVFQVLGEQDITVASNVVRSVEKQPVSVSIIGRRKIQLSGARTLNELLMLYVPGFFMVEDQDDVIAAFRGLAPDNNAKVLLLLNGQNMNTEWFWGPPDGILQGIDLEFIERIEVIRGPGSVTLGQGALLGVINVVTANGNSSSGTTLTTSAGKDGYGHLSFQTGIRGQDLPQLKAFAYVGRTYYPGQELRNDAYARDKGYEGVDDLRLQRMYDYQIKATQNISSGFETVVTEAGNPVFQQDGLSLVQRRTVYTSGNRLKRTDNTTALSTLEYGDFGLDLFYTDQQRDLYNFYRDRNEVQNIVKHLNGKYRLQLGSGASLKFGGFFTQDDIILHSHSGFVMGGTREERYGASMLLNWETSLRNRMAIGAEYRKYDMGLPDKNGNNFIVNKADATLLGDVNRTHQYVYTNTIDVGSFFVEDFYSITDSLDLFGAFRYDKQRYWGSNVSPRLGAIYQWSRDLRFRFSYQEGFRGSPGVAYSGGFQKDGHLRTDNFDDIETAGIPNPDGNGNYENIPRTKPEKMKSFELAANYRLTGHWELDGVAFYNRVKNIIDVGVLYQDPLVFVMPRIGNDEPGDWNGFWFYKNNIGEVRQVGAEFGISFRSSNLEAGLNHSVVRVVSASSQNIGGMYLSSDAQNKHFRAYPENVTRLFLLYSPWKPLTASLTYLFFPNWYSPNGNRVEGSQILNAGIAYEITEQMELSIIGKNLLNYTNPFPMNANAGGRDLSDGSPSLEETTYWVTFRFKF
;
A
#
# COMPACT_ATOMS: atom_id res chain seq x y z
N MET A 1 -13.27 21.64 -10.63
CA MET A 1 -13.12 22.70 -9.59
C MET A 1 -14.33 22.80 -8.66
N LEU A 2 -15.56 23.01 -9.13
CA LEU A 2 -16.74 23.12 -8.24
C LEU A 2 -17.10 21.85 -7.44
N ARG A 3 -16.68 20.64 -7.88
CA ARG A 3 -16.81 19.40 -7.09
C ARG A 3 -15.73 19.21 -6.00
N LEU A 4 -14.55 19.84 -6.15
CA LEU A 4 -13.50 19.84 -5.11
C LEU A 4 -13.91 20.63 -3.86
N ILE A 5 -14.79 21.62 -4.03
CA ILE A 5 -15.19 22.55 -2.95
C ILE A 5 -16.15 21.89 -1.95
N ASN A 6 -16.92 20.87 -2.34
CA ASN A 6 -17.95 20.28 -1.46
C ASN A 6 -17.42 19.23 -0.47
N CYS A 7 -16.27 18.59 -0.71
CA CYS A 7 -15.61 17.71 0.28
C CYS A 7 -14.44 18.40 0.99
N ALA A 8 -13.75 19.34 0.33
CA ALA A 8 -12.68 20.12 0.96
C ALA A 8 -13.20 21.15 1.98
N SER A 9 -14.50 21.43 2.00
CA SER A 9 -15.08 22.43 2.91
C SER A 9 -15.04 21.99 4.37
N LEU A 10 -15.35 20.75 4.76
CA LEU A 10 -15.30 20.37 6.18
C LEU A 10 -13.86 20.16 6.69
N THR A 11 -13.02 19.46 5.93
CA THR A 11 -11.64 19.14 6.34
C THR A 11 -10.72 20.36 6.20
N GLY A 12 -10.90 21.15 5.13
CA GLY A 12 -10.18 22.40 4.91
C GLY A 12 -10.57 23.49 5.91
N ILE A 13 -11.85 23.60 6.29
CA ILE A 13 -12.29 24.54 7.35
C ILE A 13 -11.77 24.12 8.72
N LEU A 14 -11.70 22.82 9.04
CA LEU A 14 -11.12 22.36 10.31
C LEU A 14 -9.62 22.66 10.41
N VAL A 15 -8.87 22.46 9.31
CA VAL A 15 -7.44 22.78 9.22
C VAL A 15 -7.20 24.30 9.22
N LEU A 16 -8.02 25.10 8.53
CA LEU A 16 -7.96 26.57 8.56
C LEU A 16 -8.34 27.16 9.92
N LEU A 17 -9.33 26.59 10.62
CA LEU A 17 -9.72 27.04 11.97
C LEU A 17 -8.66 26.69 13.03
N LEU A 18 -7.98 25.53 12.90
CA LEU A 18 -6.90 25.14 13.80
C LEU A 18 -5.59 25.90 13.53
N SER A 19 -5.32 26.28 12.27
CA SER A 19 -4.18 27.13 11.94
C SER A 19 -4.40 28.61 12.30
N TYR A 20 -5.65 29.09 12.37
CA TYR A 20 -5.96 30.44 12.87
C TYR A 20 -5.98 30.54 14.41
N ALA A 21 -6.27 29.46 15.12
CA ALA A 21 -6.28 29.45 16.59
C ALA A 21 -4.88 29.49 17.24
N GLY A 22 -3.80 29.19 16.49
CA GLY A 22 -2.41 29.35 16.93
C GLY A 22 -1.88 30.79 16.87
N GLY A 23 -2.73 31.76 16.48
CA GLY A 23 -2.39 33.17 16.31
C GLY A 23 -2.55 34.03 17.56
N LEU A 24 -2.09 33.60 18.74
CA LEU A 24 -1.98 34.46 19.93
C LEU A 24 -0.58 34.34 20.53
N ARG A 25 0.35 35.12 19.98
CA ARG A 25 1.70 35.27 20.51
C ARG A 25 1.67 36.17 21.76
N ALA A 26 1.93 35.60 22.92
CA ALA A 26 2.59 36.31 24.02
C ALA A 26 4.11 36.21 23.79
N ALA A 27 4.84 37.33 23.87
CA ALA A 27 6.30 37.31 23.80
C ALA A 27 6.86 36.56 25.02
N PRO A 28 7.65 35.49 24.85
CA PRO A 28 8.24 34.77 25.98
C PRO A 28 9.30 35.63 26.65
N SER A 29 9.39 35.56 27.98
CA SER A 29 10.53 36.08 28.74
C SER A 29 11.82 35.47 28.20
N ALA A 30 12.86 36.28 28.01
CA ALA A 30 14.15 35.82 27.51
C ALA A 30 14.73 34.71 28.41
N LYS A 31 14.91 33.51 27.84
CA LYS A 31 15.48 32.34 28.51
C LYS A 31 16.93 32.60 28.92
N THR A 32 17.35 32.09 30.07
CA THR A 32 18.70 32.32 30.62
C THR A 32 19.59 31.11 30.37
N ILE A 33 20.83 31.30 29.92
CA ILE A 33 21.82 30.24 29.72
C ILE A 33 22.99 30.45 30.67
N MET A 34 23.37 29.40 31.39
CA MET A 34 24.60 29.35 32.17
C MET A 34 25.76 28.81 31.32
N LEU A 35 26.80 29.61 31.13
CA LEU A 35 27.97 29.24 30.36
C LEU A 35 29.13 28.90 31.31
N ALA A 36 29.46 27.60 31.40
CA ALA A 36 30.57 27.07 32.17
C ALA A 36 31.89 27.15 31.40
N ARG A 37 33.01 26.87 32.07
CA ARG A 37 34.34 26.79 31.44
C ARG A 37 34.45 25.58 30.52
N PHE A 38 35.22 25.75 29.45
CA PHE A 38 35.72 24.67 28.61
C PHE A 38 37.06 24.19 29.16
N GLN A 39 37.24 22.88 29.30
CA GLN A 39 38.41 22.28 29.95
C GLN A 39 39.37 21.64 28.94
N PRO A 40 40.70 21.69 29.17
CA PRO A 40 41.65 20.97 28.32
C PRO A 40 41.49 19.45 28.50
N TYR A 41 41.50 18.70 27.40
CA TYR A 41 41.49 17.23 27.40
C TYR A 41 42.75 16.70 26.70
N GLN A 42 43.59 15.97 27.45
CA GLN A 42 44.87 15.42 26.96
C GLN A 42 45.78 16.45 26.25
N SER A 43 45.64 17.74 26.59
CA SER A 43 46.47 18.83 26.08
C SER A 43 46.84 19.80 27.21
N GLY A 44 47.89 20.61 26.98
CA GLY A 44 48.25 21.68 27.93
C GLY A 44 47.11 22.68 28.13
N SER A 45 47.06 23.30 29.31
CA SER A 45 46.10 24.37 29.60
C SER A 45 46.33 25.56 28.67
N ALA A 46 45.30 25.97 27.94
CA ALA A 46 45.29 27.13 27.05
C ALA A 46 44.09 28.04 27.39
N PRO A 47 44.20 28.89 28.43
CA PRO A 47 43.10 29.73 28.92
C PRO A 47 42.50 30.65 27.84
N GLU A 48 43.30 31.03 26.84
CA GLU A 48 42.90 31.83 25.69
C GLU A 48 41.86 31.13 24.81
N ILE A 49 41.91 29.79 24.67
CA ILE A 49 40.94 29.01 23.88
C ILE A 49 39.58 28.98 24.59
N ASP A 50 39.58 28.70 25.90
CA ASP A 50 38.35 28.77 26.71
C ASP A 50 37.72 30.17 26.67
N ALA A 51 38.53 31.22 26.80
CA ALA A 51 38.04 32.60 26.73
C ALA A 51 37.41 32.90 25.36
N ALA A 52 38.05 32.49 24.26
CA ALA A 52 37.57 32.69 22.90
C ALA A 52 36.27 31.92 22.62
N VAL A 53 36.20 30.64 23.01
CA VAL A 53 34.98 29.82 22.86
C VAL A 53 33.82 30.43 23.63
N ARG A 54 34.03 30.83 24.89
CA ARG A 54 32.96 31.44 25.69
C ARG A 54 32.51 32.79 25.17
N GLN A 55 33.42 33.60 24.62
CA GLN A 55 33.08 34.87 23.98
C GLN A 55 32.25 34.66 22.70
N ALA A 56 32.63 33.72 21.85
CA ALA A 56 31.86 33.38 20.65
C ALA A 56 30.48 32.81 20.99
N MET A 57 30.41 31.90 21.97
CA MET A 57 29.15 31.34 22.49
C MET A 57 28.21 32.42 22.99
N GLN A 58 28.71 33.34 23.81
CA GLN A 58 27.91 34.44 24.35
C GLN A 58 27.30 35.28 23.22
N ARG A 59 28.10 35.67 22.22
CA ARG A 59 27.66 36.47 21.08
C ARG A 59 26.52 35.79 20.29
N PHE A 60 26.68 34.51 19.95
CA PHE A 60 25.67 33.78 19.18
C PHE A 60 24.38 33.51 19.97
N LEU A 61 24.49 33.27 21.28
CA LEU A 61 23.33 33.03 22.14
C LEU A 61 22.55 34.33 22.43
N GLU A 62 23.24 35.44 22.70
CA GLU A 62 22.60 36.75 22.88
C GLU A 62 21.92 37.21 21.58
N ALA A 63 22.56 37.00 20.42
CA ALA A 63 21.94 37.25 19.12
C ALA A 63 20.69 36.36 18.85
N ALA A 64 20.62 35.19 19.50
CA ALA A 64 19.47 34.30 19.44
C ALA A 64 18.39 34.60 20.51
N GLY A 65 18.53 35.70 21.26
CA GLY A 65 17.54 36.17 22.24
C GLY A 65 17.66 35.57 23.64
N TYR A 66 18.80 34.94 23.97
CA TYR A 66 19.07 34.40 25.30
C TYR A 66 19.82 35.40 26.18
N ARG A 67 19.53 35.39 27.48
CA ARG A 67 20.37 36.05 28.49
C ARG A 67 21.48 35.10 28.91
N VAL A 68 22.75 35.45 28.65
CA VAL A 68 23.89 34.57 28.98
C VAL A 68 24.54 35.02 30.29
N VAL A 69 24.70 34.09 31.23
CA VAL A 69 25.40 34.29 32.51
C VAL A 69 26.60 33.35 32.54
N ARG A 70 27.79 33.87 32.90
CA ARG A 70 28.99 33.04 33.04
C ARG A 70 29.07 32.49 34.47
N SER A 71 29.30 31.19 34.62
CA SER A 71 29.49 30.59 35.94
C SER A 71 30.84 31.03 36.54
N GLY A 72 30.83 31.30 37.85
CA GLY A 72 32.05 31.59 38.63
C GLY A 72 32.78 30.32 39.07
N SER A 73 32.13 29.15 38.97
CA SER A 73 32.69 27.86 39.33
C SER A 73 33.81 27.42 38.37
N LEU A 74 34.80 26.73 38.93
CA LEU A 74 35.86 26.05 38.18
C LEU A 74 35.46 24.64 37.74
N THR A 75 34.40 24.08 38.33
CA THR A 75 33.91 22.72 38.06
C THR A 75 32.53 22.75 37.39
N LEU A 76 32.25 21.76 36.54
CA LEU A 76 30.94 21.58 35.90
C LEU A 76 29.82 21.44 36.94
N GLN A 77 30.06 20.66 38.00
CA GLN A 77 29.08 20.46 39.06
C GLN A 77 28.70 21.77 39.76
N GLY A 78 29.68 22.62 40.09
CA GLY A 78 29.39 23.94 40.64
C GLY A 78 28.67 24.86 39.63
N ALA A 79 28.93 24.72 38.33
CA ALA A 79 28.19 25.48 37.32
C ALA A 79 26.73 25.03 37.16
N ILE A 80 26.44 23.74 37.37
CA ILE A 80 25.08 23.21 37.42
C ILE A 80 24.35 23.71 38.68
N GLU A 81 25.05 23.78 39.81
CA GLU A 81 24.50 24.36 41.04
C GLU A 81 24.21 25.86 40.90
N ASP A 82 25.14 26.64 40.33
CA ASP A 82 24.94 28.05 39.98
C ASP A 82 23.72 28.24 39.07
N ALA A 83 23.57 27.38 38.06
CA ALA A 83 22.46 27.41 37.11
C ALA A 83 21.11 27.13 37.79
N ARG A 84 21.08 26.15 38.70
CA ARG A 84 19.88 25.82 39.48
C ARG A 84 19.49 26.96 40.42
N GLY A 85 20.46 27.59 41.07
CA GLY A 85 20.24 28.73 41.97
C GLY A 85 19.80 30.01 41.25
N SER A 86 20.20 30.21 40.00
CA SER A 86 19.86 31.37 39.18
C SER A 86 18.65 31.19 38.26
N GLY A 87 18.07 29.98 38.22
CA GLY A 87 16.94 29.64 37.34
C GLY A 87 17.29 29.65 35.86
N ALA A 88 18.52 29.24 35.50
CA ALA A 88 18.90 29.10 34.10
C ALA A 88 18.17 27.92 33.43
N ASP A 89 17.88 28.06 32.13
CA ASP A 89 17.24 27.03 31.31
C ASP A 89 18.21 25.93 30.88
N PHE A 90 19.47 26.28 30.61
CA PHE A 90 20.51 25.35 30.14
C PHE A 90 21.87 25.65 30.79
N VAL A 91 22.70 24.62 30.95
CA VAL A 91 24.15 24.78 31.18
C VAL A 91 24.92 24.33 29.96
N LEU A 92 25.86 25.13 29.49
CA LEU A 92 26.76 24.76 28.40
C LEU A 92 28.17 24.63 28.95
N SER A 93 28.81 23.50 28.65
CA SER A 93 30.20 23.23 28.98
C SER A 93 30.84 22.42 27.86
N GLY A 94 32.11 22.08 28.02
CA GLY A 94 32.84 21.37 27.00
C GLY A 94 34.29 21.12 27.33
N TYR A 95 34.94 20.44 26.40
CA TYR A 95 36.36 20.19 26.41
C TYR A 95 36.98 20.69 25.13
N TYR A 96 38.27 21.00 25.17
CA TYR A 96 39.07 21.26 23.99
C TYR A 96 40.34 20.42 24.03
N ARG A 97 40.79 19.97 22.87
CA ARG A 97 42.07 19.29 22.70
C ARG A 97 42.89 20.03 21.67
N ARG A 98 44.07 20.48 22.06
CA ARG A 98 45.05 21.11 21.16
C ARG A 98 46.09 20.08 20.74
N GLY A 99 45.98 19.59 19.50
CA GLY A 99 47.02 18.80 18.85
C GLY A 99 48.17 19.68 18.32
N GLN A 100 49.16 19.07 17.67
CA GLN A 100 50.29 19.81 17.08
C GLN A 100 49.85 20.77 15.96
N ILE A 101 48.78 20.43 15.23
CA ILE A 101 48.25 21.22 14.11
C ILE A 101 46.79 21.64 14.34
N ASN A 102 45.96 20.79 14.94
CA ASN A 102 44.50 20.96 14.99
C ASN A 102 43.95 21.32 16.38
N LEU A 103 42.88 22.13 16.38
CA LEU A 103 42.01 22.35 17.54
C LEU A 103 40.74 21.52 17.40
N GLU A 104 40.44 20.72 18.42
CA GLU A 104 39.20 19.98 18.55
C GLU A 104 38.37 20.54 19.69
N LEU A 105 37.07 20.70 19.47
CA LEU A 105 36.12 21.26 20.43
C LEU A 105 34.97 20.27 20.65
N PHE A 106 34.69 19.97 21.91
CA PHE A 106 33.64 19.06 22.35
C PHE A 106 32.68 19.85 23.23
N GLY A 107 31.43 20.03 22.83
CA GLY A 107 30.41 20.77 23.56
C GLY A 107 29.35 19.85 24.13
N GLN A 108 28.91 20.15 25.34
CA GLN A 108 27.78 19.48 25.97
C GLN A 108 26.77 20.51 26.47
N ILE A 109 25.50 20.17 26.32
CA ILE A 109 24.36 20.94 26.80
C ILE A 109 23.70 20.12 27.88
N TYR A 110 23.54 20.70 29.07
CA TYR A 110 22.96 20.05 30.24
C TYR A 110 21.63 20.68 30.61
N ASP A 111 20.73 19.87 31.15
CA ASP A 111 19.58 20.34 31.91
C ASP A 111 19.98 20.62 33.37
N PRO A 112 19.86 21.87 33.87
CA PRO A 112 20.23 22.23 35.24
C PRO A 112 19.43 21.51 36.34
N GLU A 113 18.21 21.06 36.03
CA GLU A 113 17.35 20.37 37.01
C GLU A 113 17.90 18.97 37.26
N THR A 114 18.04 18.17 36.20
CA THR A 114 18.52 16.79 36.28
C THR A 114 20.04 16.65 36.36
N GLY A 115 20.79 17.66 35.93
CA GLY A 115 22.24 17.63 35.82
C GLY A 115 22.77 16.74 34.68
N ARG A 116 21.89 16.25 33.81
CA ARG A 116 22.23 15.30 32.73
C ARG A 116 22.54 16.01 31.41
N VAL A 117 23.39 15.41 30.59
CA VAL A 117 23.62 15.84 29.20
C VAL A 117 22.36 15.54 28.39
N ILE A 118 21.85 16.54 27.69
CA ILE A 118 20.66 16.44 26.83
C ILE A 118 21.00 16.60 25.34
N ASP A 119 22.15 17.16 25.02
CA ASP A 119 22.62 17.30 23.63
C ASP A 119 24.15 17.49 23.65
N ALA A 120 24.82 17.11 22.57
CA ALA A 120 26.27 17.25 22.44
C ALA A 120 26.67 17.64 21.02
N ILE A 121 27.87 18.18 20.89
CA ILE A 121 28.43 18.52 19.60
C ILE A 121 29.95 18.39 19.60
N ASN A 122 30.50 17.99 18.46
CA ASN A 122 31.92 17.98 18.23
C ASN A 122 32.27 18.76 16.96
N VAL A 123 33.38 19.49 17.02
CA VAL A 123 34.07 20.01 15.84
C VAL A 123 35.50 19.48 15.94
N SER A 124 35.84 18.51 15.09
CA SER A 124 37.16 17.91 14.97
C SER A 124 37.51 17.72 13.49
N ASP A 125 38.80 17.53 13.23
CA ASP A 125 39.34 17.45 11.88
C ASP A 125 39.93 16.04 11.69
N ASN A 126 39.32 15.23 10.82
CA ASN A 126 39.71 13.84 10.58
C ASN A 126 40.93 13.70 9.64
N LEU A 127 41.85 14.68 9.64
CA LEU A 127 43.05 14.64 8.80
C LEU A 127 44.08 13.58 9.26
N ASP A 128 44.01 13.11 10.51
CA ASP A 128 44.90 12.07 11.02
C ASP A 128 44.47 10.64 10.60
N ARG A 129 43.33 10.48 9.90
CA ARG A 129 42.85 9.18 9.39
C ARG A 129 43.16 8.90 7.92
N LEU A 130 43.87 9.79 7.23
CA LEU A 130 44.39 9.55 5.88
C LEU A 130 45.70 8.74 5.92
N GLU A 131 45.66 7.53 6.49
CA GLU A 131 46.62 6.50 6.10
C GLU A 131 46.04 5.79 4.87
N LEU A 132 46.38 6.33 3.69
CA LEU A 132 46.13 5.69 2.40
C LEU A 132 46.97 4.40 2.32
N GLU A 133 46.42 3.28 2.75
CA GLU A 133 46.94 1.97 2.33
C GLU A 133 46.75 1.84 0.82
N GLY A 134 47.86 1.98 0.07
CA GLY A 134 47.95 1.50 -1.31
C GLY A 134 48.08 2.54 -2.43
N VAL A 135 48.31 3.83 -2.16
CA VAL A 135 48.60 4.82 -3.22
C VAL A 135 49.91 5.56 -2.92
N GLY A 136 50.80 5.61 -3.92
CA GLY A 136 52.11 6.24 -3.85
C GLY A 136 52.06 7.69 -3.38
N ARG A 137 53.04 8.04 -2.54
CA ARG A 137 53.25 9.33 -1.87
C ARG A 137 52.91 10.55 -2.72
N VAL A 138 51.85 11.25 -2.32
CA VAL A 138 51.74 12.70 -2.51
C VAL A 138 51.97 13.31 -1.12
N GLU A 139 53.10 13.99 -0.91
CA GLU A 139 53.32 14.80 0.29
C GLU A 139 52.52 16.10 0.13
N ILE A 140 51.32 16.15 0.70
CA ILE A 140 50.55 17.38 0.85
C ILE A 140 51.05 18.09 2.11
N ASP A 141 51.40 19.38 2.01
CA ASP A 141 51.71 20.19 3.19
C ASP A 141 50.44 20.32 4.05
N ARG A 142 50.44 19.67 5.22
CA ARG A 142 49.28 19.64 6.12
C ARG A 142 48.92 21.01 6.66
N SER A 143 49.79 22.01 6.55
CA SER A 143 49.49 23.40 6.93
C SER A 143 48.56 24.11 5.93
N GLU A 144 48.48 23.65 4.66
CA GLU A 144 47.59 24.21 3.63
C GLU A 144 46.11 23.80 3.82
N LEU A 145 45.86 22.71 4.55
CA LEU A 145 44.51 22.21 4.86
C LEU A 145 43.98 22.71 6.21
N LYS A 146 44.78 23.49 6.96
CA LYS A 146 44.42 23.94 8.30
C LYS A 146 43.46 25.13 8.23
N GLU A 147 42.23 24.91 8.71
CA GLU A 147 41.31 26.01 9.00
C GLU A 147 41.79 26.84 10.20
N PRO A 148 41.63 28.18 10.18
CA PRO A 148 41.93 29.03 11.33
C PRO A 148 41.13 28.63 12.58
N ASP A 149 41.79 28.64 13.74
CA ASP A 149 41.16 28.30 15.03
C ASP A 149 39.96 29.23 15.35
N SER A 150 40.01 30.49 14.91
CA SER A 150 38.92 31.45 15.06
C SER A 150 37.64 30.96 14.38
N ASP A 151 37.75 30.49 13.15
CA ASP A 151 36.60 30.11 12.31
C ASP A 151 35.95 28.85 12.87
N ARG A 152 36.77 27.92 13.38
CA ARG A 152 36.30 26.72 14.10
C ARG A 152 35.55 27.06 15.37
N ILE A 153 36.08 27.99 16.16
CA ILE A 153 35.42 28.47 17.37
C ILE A 153 34.08 29.13 17.03
N GLU A 154 34.02 29.90 15.94
CA GLU A 154 32.77 30.51 15.48
C GLU A 154 31.76 29.47 14.99
N GLU A 155 32.19 28.48 14.21
CA GLU A 155 31.33 27.39 13.76
C GLU A 155 30.78 26.59 14.93
N PHE A 156 31.66 26.19 15.85
CA PHE A 156 31.31 25.47 17.06
C PHE A 156 30.27 26.25 17.88
N ALA A 157 30.51 27.54 18.10
CA ALA A 157 29.61 28.39 18.87
C ALA A 157 28.25 28.58 18.19
N ARG A 158 28.24 28.77 16.86
CA ARG A 158 27.01 28.87 16.06
C ARG A 158 26.20 27.58 16.15
N LYS A 159 26.84 26.42 15.99
CA LYS A 159 26.13 25.14 16.07
C LYS A 159 25.59 24.87 17.47
N MET A 160 26.35 25.16 18.53
CA MET A 160 25.86 25.08 19.92
C MET A 160 24.61 25.95 20.15
N ALA A 161 24.63 27.19 19.66
CA ALA A 161 23.47 28.09 19.77
C ALA A 161 22.23 27.55 19.03
N ILE A 162 22.42 26.95 17.85
CA ILE A 162 21.34 26.27 17.09
C ILE A 162 20.81 25.07 17.87
N ARG A 163 21.67 24.28 18.52
CA ARG A 163 21.27 23.12 19.33
C ARG A 163 20.38 23.54 20.50
N VAL A 164 20.78 24.57 21.25
CA VAL A 164 19.96 25.14 22.33
C VAL A 164 18.62 25.65 21.81
N ARG A 165 18.62 26.43 20.72
CA ARG A 165 17.40 27.00 20.13
C ARG A 165 16.43 25.95 19.60
N SER A 166 16.94 24.86 19.05
CA SER A 166 16.12 23.78 18.50
C SER A 166 15.62 22.79 19.58
N ASN A 167 16.09 22.90 20.83
CA ASN A 167 15.72 22.01 21.92
C ASN A 167 15.13 22.75 23.14
N PRO A 168 14.09 23.58 22.98
CA PRO A 168 13.58 24.44 24.05
C PRO A 168 12.93 23.68 25.22
N HIS A 169 12.64 22.39 25.04
CA HIS A 169 12.01 21.50 26.03
C HIS A 169 12.99 20.54 26.70
N LYS A 170 14.31 20.75 26.54
CA LYS A 170 15.37 19.97 27.19
C LYS A 170 15.28 18.45 26.92
N GLN A 171 14.79 18.05 25.75
CA GLN A 171 14.70 16.63 25.38
C GLN A 171 16.10 16.05 25.13
N GLU A 172 16.37 14.87 25.67
CA GLU A 172 17.63 14.19 25.42
C GLU A 172 17.72 13.74 23.95
N ARG A 173 18.68 14.29 23.21
CA ARG A 173 18.99 13.92 21.82
C ARG A 173 20.10 12.88 21.82
N ARG A 174 19.72 11.65 22.15
CA ARG A 174 20.65 10.54 22.35
C ARG A 174 21.59 10.33 21.17
N PHE A 175 21.09 10.44 19.93
CA PHE A 175 21.91 10.38 18.72
C PHE A 175 23.09 11.38 18.72
N ASN A 176 22.84 12.64 19.09
CA ASN A 176 23.92 13.63 19.12
C ASN A 176 24.90 13.33 20.25
N ILE A 177 24.41 12.86 21.40
CA ILE A 177 25.23 12.47 22.55
C ILE A 177 26.12 11.27 22.18
N ASP A 178 25.56 10.23 21.58
CA ASP A 178 26.31 9.05 21.20
C ASP A 178 27.35 9.42 20.12
N ASP A 179 26.96 10.10 19.05
CA ASP A 179 27.85 10.42 17.92
C ASP A 179 28.92 11.48 18.26
N ASN A 180 28.59 12.49 19.07
CA ASN A 180 29.48 13.63 19.32
C ASN A 180 30.10 13.65 20.73
N LEU A 181 29.80 12.67 21.58
CA LEU A 181 30.32 12.57 22.93
C LEU A 181 30.75 11.15 23.29
N LEU A 182 29.83 10.17 23.24
CA LEU A 182 30.09 8.80 23.74
C LEU A 182 30.87 7.91 22.76
N SER A 183 30.85 8.20 21.47
CA SER A 183 31.63 7.48 20.44
C SER A 183 33.11 7.91 20.44
N LEU A 184 33.40 9.09 21.01
CA LEU A 184 34.70 9.73 20.93
C LEU A 184 35.65 9.21 22.02
N PRO A 185 36.98 9.27 21.80
CA PRO A 185 37.96 8.79 22.79
C PRO A 185 37.79 9.40 24.19
N ILE A 186 37.33 10.65 24.27
CA ILE A 186 37.10 11.38 25.53
C ILE A 186 36.11 10.69 26.47
N SER A 187 35.16 9.91 25.95
CA SER A 187 34.21 9.13 26.75
C SER A 187 34.82 7.98 27.53
N ARG A 188 36.02 7.51 27.14
CA ARG A 188 36.73 6.44 27.86
C ARG A 188 37.36 6.93 29.15
N ASP A 189 37.72 8.21 29.18
CA ASP A 189 38.45 8.84 30.29
C ASP A 189 37.53 9.70 31.17
N ILE A 190 36.41 10.19 30.62
CA ILE A 190 35.49 11.11 31.29
C ILE A 190 34.09 10.50 31.33
N GLU A 191 33.56 10.35 32.54
CA GLU A 191 32.20 9.86 32.77
C GLU A 191 31.19 11.01 32.58
N PHE A 192 30.26 10.82 31.64
CA PHE A 192 29.20 11.79 31.35
C PHE A 192 27.88 11.37 32.00
N PRO A 193 27.20 12.27 32.74
CA PRO A 193 25.89 11.97 33.33
C PRO A 193 24.82 11.92 32.24
N VAL A 194 24.61 10.75 31.64
CA VAL A 194 23.59 10.48 30.61
C VAL A 194 22.47 9.59 31.18
N SER A 195 21.30 9.52 30.55
CA SER A 195 20.25 8.61 31.01
C SER A 195 20.57 7.14 30.68
N ASP A 196 20.10 6.22 31.53
CA ASP A 196 20.51 4.79 31.56
C ASP A 196 19.88 3.89 30.47
N THR A 197 19.25 4.46 29.44
CA THR A 197 18.74 3.67 28.32
C THR A 197 19.86 3.40 27.31
N LYS A 198 20.52 2.26 27.43
CA LYS A 198 21.35 1.70 26.34
C LYS A 198 20.44 1.33 25.16
N GLY A 199 20.47 2.16 24.13
CA GLY A 199 19.95 1.84 22.80
C GLY A 199 20.91 2.47 21.80
N ASP A 200 21.61 1.63 21.03
CA ASP A 200 22.54 1.99 19.96
C ASP A 200 21.96 3.10 19.08
N SER A 201 22.56 4.29 19.09
CA SER A 201 22.18 5.36 18.18
C SER A 201 23.28 5.65 17.16
N SER A 202 23.34 4.76 16.17
CA SER A 202 23.95 5.00 14.86
C SER A 202 23.16 4.32 13.74
N GLU A 203 21.83 4.18 13.92
CA GLU A 203 20.97 3.57 12.92
C GLU A 203 20.52 4.58 11.85
N ASP A 204 21.09 4.39 10.66
CA ASP A 204 21.01 5.22 9.45
C ASP A 204 19.59 5.40 8.90
N VAL A 205 19.41 6.37 8.00
CA VAL A 205 18.13 6.67 7.31
C VAL A 205 17.51 5.45 6.58
N PHE A 206 18.33 4.44 6.25
CA PHE A 206 17.90 3.16 5.68
C PHE A 206 17.66 2.05 6.73
N GLN A 207 18.15 2.22 7.96
CA GLN A 207 17.99 1.28 9.07
C GLN A 207 16.67 1.51 9.82
N VAL A 208 16.17 2.76 9.84
CA VAL A 208 14.79 3.10 10.24
C VAL A 208 13.72 2.44 9.33
N LEU A 209 14.10 1.98 8.13
CA LEU A 209 13.22 1.19 7.26
C LEU A 209 13.22 -0.32 7.64
N GLY A 210 14.24 -0.80 8.37
CA GLY A 210 14.37 -2.17 8.86
C GLY A 210 13.70 -2.41 10.22
N GLU A 211 13.64 -1.39 11.08
CA GLU A 211 12.96 -1.43 12.39
C GLU A 211 11.56 -0.81 12.36
N GLN A 212 10.76 -1.12 11.34
CA GLN A 212 9.38 -0.64 11.28
C GLN A 212 8.43 -1.56 12.04
N ASP A 213 7.71 -1.00 13.01
CA ASP A 213 6.56 -1.63 13.65
C ASP A 213 5.53 -2.03 12.58
N ILE A 214 5.32 -3.33 12.40
CA ILE A 214 4.22 -3.86 11.59
C ILE A 214 2.92 -3.72 12.38
N THR A 215 1.88 -3.30 11.67
CA THR A 215 0.63 -2.88 12.31
C THR A 215 -0.46 -3.95 12.32
N VAL A 216 -0.38 -4.97 11.44
CA VAL A 216 -1.51 -5.88 11.16
C VAL A 216 -1.21 -7.37 11.24
N ALA A 217 0.06 -7.79 11.37
CA ALA A 217 0.44 -9.21 11.36
C ALA A 217 0.28 -9.91 12.73
N SER A 218 0.32 -9.14 13.82
CA SER A 218 0.02 -9.57 15.17
C SER A 218 -0.56 -8.43 15.98
N ASN A 219 -1.48 -8.75 16.90
CA ASN A 219 -2.05 -7.80 17.85
C ASN A 219 -1.16 -7.55 19.07
N VAL A 220 -0.14 -8.40 19.32
CA VAL A 220 0.72 -8.37 20.52
C VAL A 220 2.16 -8.00 20.24
N VAL A 221 2.62 -8.17 19.00
CA VAL A 221 4.01 -7.96 18.60
C VAL A 221 4.06 -7.12 17.34
N ARG A 222 4.96 -6.14 17.31
CA ARG A 222 5.11 -5.19 16.19
C ARG A 222 6.41 -5.36 15.42
N SER A 223 7.50 -5.74 16.08
CA SER A 223 8.78 -5.91 15.40
C SER A 223 8.70 -6.97 14.30
N VAL A 224 9.25 -6.66 13.13
CA VAL A 224 9.28 -7.56 11.94
C VAL A 224 9.82 -8.94 12.30
N GLU A 225 10.92 -8.92 13.02
CA GLU A 225 11.69 -10.06 13.48
C GLU A 225 10.90 -11.05 14.36
N LYS A 226 9.88 -10.57 15.08
CA LYS A 226 9.04 -11.39 15.95
C LYS A 226 7.64 -11.64 15.38
N GLN A 227 7.42 -11.29 14.10
CA GLN A 227 6.14 -11.59 13.46
C GLN A 227 5.97 -13.10 13.24
N PRO A 228 4.73 -13.61 13.40
CA PRO A 228 4.45 -15.03 13.24
C PRO A 228 4.33 -15.47 11.77
N VAL A 229 4.43 -14.54 10.82
CA VAL A 229 4.18 -14.69 9.38
C VAL A 229 5.26 -14.00 8.55
N SER A 230 5.43 -14.42 7.29
CA SER A 230 6.30 -13.72 6.34
C SER A 230 5.65 -12.39 5.94
N VAL A 231 6.37 -11.29 6.17
CA VAL A 231 5.92 -9.94 5.82
C VAL A 231 6.88 -9.30 4.82
N SER A 232 6.35 -8.53 3.89
CA SER A 232 7.10 -7.65 2.99
C SER A 232 6.68 -6.21 3.24
N ILE A 233 7.64 -5.28 3.28
CA ILE A 233 7.39 -3.85 3.47
C ILE A 233 7.90 -3.08 2.26
N ILE A 234 7.03 -2.27 1.66
CA ILE A 234 7.36 -1.38 0.55
C ILE A 234 7.26 0.06 1.08
N GLY A 235 8.41 0.68 1.37
CA GLY A 235 8.48 2.04 1.90
C GLY A 235 8.33 3.14 0.84
N ARG A 236 8.08 4.36 1.30
CA ARG A 236 7.78 5.54 0.46
C ARG A 236 8.74 5.77 -0.71
N ARG A 237 10.06 5.69 -0.48
CA ARG A 237 11.04 5.96 -1.56
C ARG A 237 10.99 4.89 -2.66
N LYS A 238 10.78 3.63 -2.30
CA LYS A 238 10.55 2.54 -3.26
C LYS A 238 9.27 2.76 -4.05
N ILE A 239 8.20 3.22 -3.40
CA ILE A 239 6.94 3.56 -4.08
C ILE A 239 7.18 4.64 -5.14
N GLN A 240 7.74 5.78 -4.72
CA GLN A 240 7.96 6.95 -5.58
C GLN A 240 8.86 6.69 -6.79
N LEU A 241 9.85 5.80 -6.67
CA LEU A 241 10.83 5.55 -7.73
C LEU A 241 10.68 4.19 -8.44
N SER A 242 9.65 3.41 -8.14
CA SER A 242 9.45 2.07 -8.69
C SER A 242 9.11 2.00 -10.18
N GLY A 243 8.52 3.06 -10.75
CA GLY A 243 7.84 2.97 -12.04
C GLY A 243 6.45 2.31 -11.99
N ALA A 244 5.91 2.04 -10.80
CA ALA A 244 4.53 1.60 -10.64
C ALA A 244 3.56 2.79 -10.61
N ARG A 245 2.36 2.61 -11.17
CA ARG A 245 1.23 3.55 -11.10
C ARG A 245 0.07 3.03 -10.26
N THR A 246 0.03 1.73 -10.00
CA THR A 246 -1.03 1.09 -9.22
C THR A 246 -0.45 0.31 -8.04
N LEU A 247 -1.29 0.04 -7.03
CA LEU A 247 -0.89 -0.77 -5.88
C LEU A 247 -0.47 -2.17 -6.33
N ASN A 248 -1.21 -2.74 -7.26
CA ASN A 248 -0.97 -4.06 -7.81
C ASN A 248 0.39 -4.15 -8.54
N GLU A 249 0.79 -3.11 -9.27
CA GLU A 249 2.15 -3.05 -9.87
C GLU A 249 3.26 -3.00 -8.81
N LEU A 250 3.08 -2.23 -7.72
CA LEU A 250 4.05 -2.21 -6.62
C LEU A 250 4.23 -3.60 -6.00
N LEU A 251 3.12 -4.29 -5.75
CA LEU A 251 3.13 -5.65 -5.21
C LEU A 251 3.84 -6.62 -6.16
N MET A 252 3.58 -6.50 -7.47
CA MET A 252 4.24 -7.31 -8.49
C MET A 252 5.75 -7.12 -8.51
N LEU A 253 6.24 -5.89 -8.34
CA LEU A 253 7.68 -5.57 -8.37
C LEU A 253 8.43 -6.01 -7.10
N TYR A 254 7.80 -5.95 -5.92
CA TYR A 254 8.51 -6.08 -4.65
C TYR A 254 8.14 -7.30 -3.79
N VAL A 255 6.99 -7.95 -4.02
CA VAL A 255 6.49 -9.02 -3.11
C VAL A 255 6.76 -10.42 -3.68
N PRO A 256 7.59 -11.25 -3.02
CA PRO A 256 7.80 -12.63 -3.43
C PRO A 256 6.48 -13.44 -3.40
N GLY A 257 6.27 -14.28 -4.41
CA GLY A 257 5.07 -15.11 -4.50
C GLY A 257 3.79 -14.37 -4.91
N PHE A 258 3.78 -13.03 -4.96
CA PHE A 258 2.66 -12.26 -5.51
C PHE A 258 2.69 -12.29 -7.05
N PHE A 259 1.53 -12.21 -7.68
CA PHE A 259 1.37 -11.97 -9.10
C PHE A 259 -0.01 -11.36 -9.35
N MET A 260 -0.15 -10.71 -10.49
CA MET A 260 -1.44 -10.21 -10.94
C MET A 260 -1.96 -11.13 -12.03
N VAL A 261 -3.27 -11.25 -12.12
CA VAL A 261 -3.97 -11.93 -13.21
C VAL A 261 -5.04 -10.99 -13.71
N GLU A 262 -5.09 -10.77 -15.02
CA GLU A 262 -6.20 -10.01 -15.61
C GLU A 262 -7.40 -10.96 -15.76
N ASP A 263 -8.58 -10.52 -15.37
CA ASP A 263 -9.85 -11.15 -15.75
C ASP A 263 -10.61 -10.23 -16.71
N GLN A 264 -11.77 -10.64 -17.16
CA GLN A 264 -12.62 -9.84 -18.04
C GLN A 264 -12.97 -8.46 -17.45
N ASP A 265 -13.33 -8.39 -16.17
CA ASP A 265 -13.87 -7.19 -15.54
C ASP A 265 -13.06 -6.63 -14.37
N ASP A 266 -12.04 -7.35 -13.90
CA ASP A 266 -11.18 -6.92 -12.81
C ASP A 266 -9.72 -7.39 -12.98
N VAL A 267 -8.85 -6.87 -12.12
CA VAL A 267 -7.47 -7.36 -12.02
C VAL A 267 -7.27 -8.03 -10.67
N ILE A 268 -6.93 -9.30 -10.71
CA ILE A 268 -6.84 -10.19 -9.57
C ILE A 268 -5.44 -10.13 -8.94
N ALA A 269 -5.40 -9.81 -7.64
CA ALA A 269 -4.28 -9.99 -6.73
C ALA A 269 -4.17 -11.45 -6.31
N ALA A 270 -3.07 -12.10 -6.68
CA ALA A 270 -2.86 -13.52 -6.47
C ALA A 270 -1.56 -13.79 -5.71
N PHE A 271 -1.54 -14.87 -4.93
CA PHE A 271 -0.37 -15.27 -4.13
C PHE A 271 -0.11 -16.76 -4.25
N ARG A 272 1.17 -17.11 -4.32
CA ARG A 272 1.69 -18.49 -4.25
C ARG A 272 0.95 -19.44 -5.20
N GLY A 273 0.79 -19.04 -6.46
CA GLY A 273 0.13 -19.81 -7.51
C GLY A 273 -1.39 -19.90 -7.45
N LEU A 274 -2.03 -19.28 -6.45
CA LEU A 274 -3.47 -19.29 -6.31
C LEU A 274 -4.03 -17.93 -6.72
N ALA A 275 -4.73 -17.88 -7.84
CA ALA A 275 -5.49 -16.73 -8.30
C ALA A 275 -6.96 -16.90 -7.90
N PRO A 276 -7.51 -16.04 -7.03
CA PRO A 276 -8.93 -16.08 -6.69
C PRO A 276 -9.78 -15.41 -7.75
N ASP A 277 -11.02 -15.88 -7.92
CA ASP A 277 -12.04 -15.10 -8.61
C ASP A 277 -12.38 -13.82 -7.82
N ASN A 278 -12.61 -12.70 -8.52
CA ASN A 278 -13.01 -11.38 -8.00
C ASN A 278 -12.15 -10.82 -6.84
N ASN A 279 -10.89 -11.24 -6.71
CA ASN A 279 -10.03 -10.95 -5.55
C ASN A 279 -10.47 -11.53 -4.17
N ALA A 280 -11.36 -12.52 -4.14
CA ALA A 280 -12.07 -13.03 -2.94
C ALA A 280 -11.26 -13.67 -1.82
N LYS A 281 -9.95 -13.76 -2.01
CA LYS A 281 -9.07 -14.51 -1.11
C LYS A 281 -7.89 -13.67 -0.63
N VAL A 282 -7.90 -12.38 -0.91
CA VAL A 282 -6.93 -11.40 -0.42
C VAL A 282 -7.67 -10.38 0.44
N LEU A 283 -7.07 -9.96 1.55
CA LEU A 283 -7.62 -8.90 2.38
C LEU A 283 -6.86 -7.59 2.17
N LEU A 284 -7.56 -6.52 1.83
CA LEU A 284 -7.00 -5.17 1.75
C LEU A 284 -7.39 -4.37 2.99
N LEU A 285 -6.40 -3.72 3.58
CA LEU A 285 -6.54 -2.85 4.73
C LEU A 285 -6.06 -1.43 4.40
N LEU A 286 -6.75 -0.42 4.94
CA LEU A 286 -6.28 0.96 5.00
C LEU A 286 -6.08 1.33 6.47
N ASN A 287 -4.83 1.59 6.87
CA ASN A 287 -4.46 1.82 8.27
C ASN A 287 -5.00 0.71 9.22
N GLY A 288 -4.96 -0.54 8.77
CA GLY A 288 -5.46 -1.70 9.50
C GLY A 288 -6.99 -1.93 9.45
N GLN A 289 -7.76 -1.06 8.80
CA GLN A 289 -9.21 -1.23 8.63
C GLN A 289 -9.55 -1.96 7.34
N ASN A 290 -10.50 -2.90 7.41
CA ASN A 290 -10.91 -3.71 6.27
C ASN A 290 -11.61 -2.87 5.19
N MET A 291 -11.08 -2.93 3.97
CA MET A 291 -11.62 -2.25 2.79
C MET A 291 -12.28 -3.21 1.79
N ASN A 292 -12.32 -4.51 2.04
CA ASN A 292 -12.95 -5.49 1.14
C ASN A 292 -14.47 -5.32 1.10
N THR A 293 -15.04 -5.44 -0.10
CA THR A 293 -16.48 -5.54 -0.30
C THR A 293 -16.95 -6.97 -0.09
N GLU A 294 -18.14 -7.13 0.48
CA GLU A 294 -18.81 -8.44 0.60
C GLU A 294 -19.74 -8.71 -0.58
N TRP A 295 -20.06 -7.70 -1.39
CA TRP A 295 -20.80 -7.89 -2.64
C TRP A 295 -19.89 -8.38 -3.77
N PHE A 296 -18.74 -7.73 -3.99
CA PHE A 296 -17.81 -8.01 -5.11
C PHE A 296 -16.56 -8.77 -4.66
N TRP A 297 -16.66 -9.41 -3.49
CA TRP A 297 -15.77 -10.43 -2.91
C TRP A 297 -14.32 -10.10 -3.01
N GLY A 298 -13.84 -9.05 -2.33
CA GLY A 298 -12.42 -8.75 -2.29
C GLY A 298 -12.11 -7.27 -2.10
N PRO A 299 -10.83 -6.91 -2.15
CA PRO A 299 -10.40 -5.52 -2.30
C PRO A 299 -11.14 -4.85 -3.48
N PRO A 300 -11.62 -3.60 -3.33
CA PRO A 300 -12.22 -2.86 -4.43
C PRO A 300 -11.17 -2.66 -5.51
N ASP A 301 -11.51 -3.03 -6.74
CA ASP A 301 -10.60 -2.93 -7.88
C ASP A 301 -10.20 -1.46 -8.15
N GLY A 302 -11.12 -0.51 -7.94
CA GLY A 302 -10.80 0.93 -8.00
C GLY A 302 -9.73 1.36 -7.01
N ILE A 303 -9.54 0.61 -5.91
CA ILE A 303 -8.43 0.83 -4.98
C ILE A 303 -7.14 0.15 -5.49
N LEU A 304 -7.17 -1.14 -5.82
CA LEU A 304 -5.98 -1.87 -6.27
C LEU A 304 -5.36 -1.29 -7.55
N GLN A 305 -6.21 -0.82 -8.47
CA GLN A 305 -5.82 -0.36 -9.81
C GLN A 305 -5.84 1.15 -10.01
N GLY A 306 -6.27 1.93 -9.02
CA GLY A 306 -6.48 3.35 -9.30
C GLY A 306 -6.31 4.31 -8.15
N ILE A 307 -5.97 3.89 -6.92
CA ILE A 307 -5.62 4.89 -5.89
C ILE A 307 -4.38 5.69 -6.26
N ASP A 308 -4.37 6.93 -5.79
CA ASP A 308 -3.15 7.70 -5.75
C ASP A 308 -2.11 7.07 -4.81
N LEU A 309 -0.84 7.05 -5.20
CA LEU A 309 0.23 6.44 -4.43
C LEU A 309 0.99 7.46 -3.55
N GLU A 310 0.85 8.77 -3.79
CA GLU A 310 1.69 9.80 -3.14
C GLU A 310 1.39 9.98 -1.64
N PHE A 311 0.18 9.66 -1.17
CA PHE A 311 -0.18 9.73 0.26
C PHE A 311 0.29 8.52 1.07
N ILE A 312 0.78 7.47 0.41
CA ILE A 312 1.15 6.21 1.05
C ILE A 312 2.53 6.35 1.70
N GLU A 313 2.62 6.03 2.99
CA GLU A 313 3.90 5.99 3.70
C GLU A 313 4.60 4.67 3.46
N ARG A 314 3.85 3.57 3.56
CA ARG A 314 4.32 2.23 3.25
C ARG A 314 3.17 1.27 2.96
N ILE A 315 3.50 0.15 2.37
CA ILE A 315 2.61 -1.00 2.19
C ILE A 315 3.20 -2.18 2.96
N GLU A 316 2.40 -2.80 3.83
CA GLU A 316 2.74 -4.01 4.57
C GLU A 316 2.00 -5.20 3.95
N VAL A 317 2.70 -6.27 3.59
CA VAL A 317 2.12 -7.41 2.88
C VAL A 317 2.40 -8.71 3.62
N ILE A 318 1.35 -9.36 4.10
CA ILE A 318 1.44 -10.70 4.71
C ILE A 318 1.27 -11.73 3.61
N ARG A 319 2.26 -12.63 3.48
CA ARG A 319 2.23 -13.74 2.53
C ARG A 319 1.72 -15.00 3.23
N GLY A 320 0.59 -15.52 2.76
CA GLY A 320 -0.09 -16.66 3.37
C GLY A 320 -1.24 -16.27 4.31
N PRO A 321 -1.82 -17.23 5.04
CA PRO A 321 -3.04 -17.02 5.81
C PRO A 321 -2.95 -15.94 6.92
N GLY A 322 -3.85 -14.97 6.86
CA GLY A 322 -4.02 -13.90 7.85
C GLY A 322 -5.31 -13.98 8.67
N SER A 323 -6.21 -14.94 8.37
CA SER A 323 -7.56 -14.93 8.95
C SER A 323 -7.64 -15.02 10.47
N VAL A 324 -6.67 -15.65 11.13
CA VAL A 324 -6.66 -15.70 12.61
C VAL A 324 -6.60 -14.31 13.25
N THR A 325 -5.93 -13.36 12.62
CA THR A 325 -5.77 -11.99 13.14
C THR A 325 -6.87 -11.08 12.60
N LEU A 326 -7.27 -11.26 11.33
CA LEU A 326 -8.03 -10.25 10.59
C LEU A 326 -9.43 -10.71 10.10
N GLY A 327 -9.75 -12.00 10.25
CA GLY A 327 -11.04 -12.59 9.89
C GLY A 327 -11.14 -13.06 8.44
N GLN A 328 -12.37 -13.04 7.92
CA GLN A 328 -12.67 -13.55 6.58
C GLN A 328 -11.92 -12.79 5.47
N GLY A 329 -11.64 -13.47 4.36
CA GLY A 329 -11.00 -12.89 3.16
C GLY A 329 -9.47 -12.96 3.19
N ALA A 330 -8.84 -13.02 4.35
CA ALA A 330 -7.38 -13.18 4.50
C ALA A 330 -6.89 -14.63 4.29
N LEU A 331 -7.34 -15.27 3.22
CA LEU A 331 -7.00 -16.66 2.90
C LEU A 331 -5.57 -16.77 2.34
N LEU A 332 -5.25 -16.01 1.28
CA LEU A 332 -3.98 -16.11 0.54
C LEU A 332 -2.93 -15.09 1.00
N GLY A 333 -3.39 -13.90 1.39
CA GLY A 333 -2.52 -12.81 1.81
C GLY A 333 -3.30 -11.60 2.30
N VAL A 334 -2.56 -10.65 2.86
CA VAL A 334 -3.10 -9.38 3.37
C VAL A 334 -2.24 -8.25 2.82
N ILE A 335 -2.87 -7.20 2.32
CA ILE A 335 -2.23 -5.96 1.85
C ILE A 335 -2.72 -4.85 2.77
N ASN A 336 -1.82 -4.19 3.49
CA ASN A 336 -2.16 -3.06 4.35
C ASN A 336 -1.47 -1.80 3.85
N VAL A 337 -2.27 -0.82 3.43
CA VAL A 337 -1.82 0.50 3.04
C VAL A 337 -1.76 1.37 4.29
N VAL A 338 -0.55 1.78 4.66
CA VAL A 338 -0.32 2.70 5.77
C VAL A 338 -0.12 4.10 5.20
N THR A 339 -1.00 5.02 5.57
CA THR A 339 -0.98 6.38 5.05
C THR A 339 0.02 7.25 5.79
N ALA A 340 0.49 8.31 5.14
CA ALA A 340 1.22 9.37 5.82
C ALA A 340 0.36 10.00 6.93
N ASN A 341 1.03 10.57 7.94
CA ASN A 341 0.39 11.24 9.06
C ASN A 341 1.22 12.45 9.52
N GLY A 342 0.74 13.16 10.55
CA GLY A 342 1.42 14.35 11.07
C GLY A 342 2.83 14.11 11.64
N ASN A 343 3.26 12.85 11.83
CA ASN A 343 4.65 12.53 12.18
C ASN A 343 5.52 12.27 10.96
N SER A 344 5.00 11.54 9.96
CA SER A 344 5.80 11.15 8.78
C SER A 344 5.90 12.24 7.71
N SER A 345 4.97 13.20 7.71
CA SER A 345 4.96 14.30 6.75
C SER A 345 4.71 15.63 7.46
N SER A 346 5.77 16.31 7.90
CA SER A 346 5.68 17.67 8.45
C SER A 346 5.80 18.73 7.36
N GLY A 347 5.03 19.81 7.47
CA GLY A 347 5.05 20.91 6.49
C GLY A 347 4.12 20.64 5.32
N THR A 348 4.28 21.41 4.24
CA THR A 348 3.41 21.31 3.07
C THR A 348 4.20 20.82 1.86
N THR A 349 3.60 19.94 1.05
CA THR A 349 4.20 19.48 -0.21
C THR A 349 3.21 19.60 -1.36
N LEU A 350 3.65 20.20 -2.45
CA LEU A 350 2.97 20.22 -3.74
C LEU A 350 3.73 19.31 -4.70
N THR A 351 3.05 18.31 -5.24
CA THR A 351 3.62 17.38 -6.23
C THR A 351 2.90 17.57 -7.56
N THR A 352 3.66 17.73 -8.64
CA THR A 352 3.12 17.77 -10.00
C THR A 352 3.92 16.84 -10.90
N SER A 353 3.23 16.08 -11.74
CA SER A 353 3.86 15.18 -12.70
C SER A 353 3.22 15.27 -14.08
N ALA A 354 4.03 15.08 -15.11
CA ALA A 354 3.59 14.94 -16.49
C ALA A 354 4.46 13.91 -17.22
N GLY A 355 3.87 13.15 -18.12
CA GLY A 355 4.58 12.08 -18.83
C GLY A 355 4.03 11.76 -20.21
N LYS A 356 4.69 10.79 -20.85
CA LYS A 356 4.26 10.20 -22.11
C LYS A 356 2.83 9.65 -22.00
N ASP A 357 2.15 9.55 -23.13
CA ASP A 357 0.81 8.96 -23.27
C ASP A 357 -0.26 9.69 -22.44
N GLY A 358 -0.02 10.96 -22.10
CA GLY A 358 -0.99 11.81 -21.38
C GLY A 358 -1.05 11.60 -19.88
N TYR A 359 -0.04 10.96 -19.27
CA TYR A 359 0.06 10.85 -17.81
C TYR A 359 0.18 12.24 -17.18
N GLY A 360 -0.66 12.51 -16.19
CA GLY A 360 -0.64 13.74 -15.40
C GLY A 360 -1.04 13.47 -13.96
N HIS A 361 -0.37 14.13 -13.02
CA HIS A 361 -0.68 14.05 -11.60
C HIS A 361 -0.49 15.41 -10.92
N LEU A 362 -1.39 15.76 -10.02
CA LEU A 362 -1.27 16.93 -9.15
C LEU A 362 -1.75 16.54 -7.76
N SER A 363 -0.93 16.75 -6.73
CA SER A 363 -1.34 16.57 -5.35
C SER A 363 -0.80 17.65 -4.42
N PHE A 364 -1.55 17.88 -3.36
CA PHE A 364 -1.23 18.76 -2.26
C PHE A 364 -1.37 17.98 -0.97
N GLN A 365 -0.35 18.01 -0.13
CA GLN A 365 -0.38 17.42 1.20
C GLN A 365 0.18 18.36 2.24
N THR A 366 -0.35 18.29 3.45
CA THR A 366 0.15 19.05 4.59
C THR A 366 0.04 18.23 5.86
N GLY A 367 1.04 18.33 6.74
CA GLY A 367 0.96 17.74 8.06
C GLY A 367 1.51 18.64 9.14
N ILE A 368 0.84 18.59 10.28
CA ILE A 368 1.04 19.48 11.42
C ILE A 368 1.23 18.63 12.66
N ARG A 369 2.21 19.02 13.47
CA ARG A 369 2.31 18.66 14.88
C ARG A 369 2.04 19.91 15.69
N GLY A 370 1.05 19.88 16.58
CA GLY A 370 0.68 21.04 17.38
C GLY A 370 1.87 21.50 18.22
N GLN A 371 2.25 22.77 18.09
CA GLN A 371 3.33 23.35 18.90
C GLN A 371 2.83 23.58 20.34
N ASP A 372 1.65 24.19 20.47
CA ASP A 372 0.99 24.44 21.77
C ASP A 372 0.10 23.27 22.23
N LEU A 373 -0.21 22.34 21.32
CA LEU A 373 -0.92 21.10 21.60
C LEU A 373 -0.03 19.91 21.16
N PRO A 374 0.99 19.51 21.94
CA PRO A 374 1.99 18.52 21.52
C PRO A 374 1.42 17.13 21.19
N GLN A 375 0.22 16.85 21.71
CA GLN A 375 -0.52 15.60 21.47
C GLN A 375 -1.31 15.64 20.15
N LEU A 376 -1.49 16.81 19.53
CA LEU A 376 -2.20 16.98 18.27
C LEU A 376 -1.26 16.67 17.10
N LYS A 377 -1.68 15.75 16.24
CA LYS A 377 -1.06 15.46 14.95
C LYS A 377 -2.16 15.44 13.91
N ALA A 378 -1.96 16.18 12.83
CA ALA A 378 -2.93 16.24 11.75
C ALA A 378 -2.22 16.07 10.41
N PHE A 379 -2.90 15.43 9.46
CA PHE A 379 -2.46 15.32 8.09
C PHE A 379 -3.66 15.48 7.16
N ALA A 380 -3.43 16.11 6.01
CA ALA A 380 -4.41 16.23 4.95
C ALA A 380 -3.72 16.06 3.60
N TYR A 381 -4.41 15.41 2.68
CA TYR A 381 -3.97 15.12 1.32
C TYR A 381 -5.13 15.30 0.36
N VAL A 382 -4.87 15.89 -0.81
CA VAL A 382 -5.75 15.87 -1.97
C VAL A 382 -4.92 15.67 -3.23
N GLY A 383 -5.34 14.76 -4.10
CA GLY A 383 -4.63 14.41 -5.31
C GLY A 383 -5.58 14.12 -6.46
N ARG A 384 -5.11 14.38 -7.68
CA ARG A 384 -5.75 13.94 -8.92
C ARG A 384 -4.70 13.31 -9.82
N THR A 385 -4.98 12.10 -10.27
CA THR A 385 -4.16 11.36 -11.23
C THR A 385 -4.99 11.08 -12.47
N TYR A 386 -4.45 11.38 -13.65
CA TYR A 386 -5.08 11.11 -14.93
C TYR A 386 -4.10 10.39 -15.85
N TYR A 387 -4.55 9.29 -16.42
CA TYR A 387 -3.80 8.51 -17.36
C TYR A 387 -4.74 7.79 -18.35
N PRO A 388 -4.78 8.24 -19.62
CA PRO A 388 -5.63 7.63 -20.64
C PRO A 388 -5.06 6.32 -21.22
N GLY A 389 -3.97 5.78 -20.67
CA GLY A 389 -3.35 4.52 -21.12
C GLY A 389 -2.65 4.62 -22.48
N GLN A 390 -2.27 3.47 -23.03
CA GLN A 390 -1.66 3.31 -24.35
C GLN A 390 -2.55 2.45 -25.27
N GLU A 391 -2.29 2.52 -26.57
CA GLU A 391 -2.81 1.54 -27.52
C GLU A 391 -2.20 0.17 -27.20
N LEU A 392 -3.05 -0.85 -27.03
CA LEU A 392 -2.65 -2.21 -26.70
C LEU A 392 -2.44 -3.03 -27.97
N ARG A 393 -1.59 -4.05 -27.85
CA ARG A 393 -1.41 -5.06 -28.91
C ARG A 393 -2.75 -5.69 -29.27
N ASN A 394 -2.96 -5.87 -30.57
CA ASN A 394 -4.14 -6.54 -31.11
C ASN A 394 -3.89 -8.05 -31.28
N ASP A 395 -3.45 -8.74 -30.23
CA ASP A 395 -3.20 -10.18 -30.19
C ASP A 395 -3.83 -10.83 -28.94
N ALA A 396 -3.75 -12.16 -28.86
CA ALA A 396 -4.38 -12.98 -27.82
C ALA A 396 -5.86 -12.60 -27.60
N TYR A 397 -6.25 -12.24 -26.38
CA TYR A 397 -7.64 -11.92 -26.04
C TYR A 397 -8.18 -10.69 -26.81
N ALA A 398 -7.38 -9.64 -27.04
CA ALA A 398 -7.83 -8.46 -27.79
C ALA A 398 -8.19 -8.80 -29.23
N ARG A 399 -7.41 -9.66 -29.88
CA ARG A 399 -7.68 -10.10 -31.26
C ARG A 399 -8.96 -10.92 -31.34
N ASP A 400 -9.13 -11.87 -30.43
CA ASP A 400 -10.21 -12.85 -30.54
C ASP A 400 -11.58 -12.23 -30.16
N LYS A 401 -11.58 -11.11 -29.41
CA LYS A 401 -12.80 -10.43 -28.92
C LYS A 401 -13.01 -9.01 -29.42
N GLY A 402 -12.03 -8.39 -30.07
CA GLY A 402 -12.16 -7.08 -30.72
C GLY A 402 -13.16 -7.03 -31.89
N TYR A 403 -13.73 -8.17 -32.30
CA TYR A 403 -14.70 -8.27 -33.39
C TYR A 403 -16.17 -8.27 -32.95
N GLU A 404 -16.48 -8.35 -31.65
CA GLU A 404 -17.84 -8.65 -31.17
C GLU A 404 -18.68 -7.39 -30.80
N GLY A 405 -18.23 -6.18 -31.18
CA GLY A 405 -18.96 -4.93 -30.99
C GLY A 405 -19.35 -4.26 -32.32
N VAL A 406 -20.65 -4.32 -32.63
CA VAL A 406 -21.39 -3.74 -33.78
C VAL A 406 -21.79 -4.77 -34.84
N ASP A 407 -23.04 -5.21 -34.76
CA ASP A 407 -23.76 -5.80 -35.89
C ASP A 407 -24.56 -4.69 -36.60
N ASP A 408 -24.27 -4.48 -37.89
CA ASP A 408 -24.68 -3.33 -38.74
C ASP A 408 -26.21 -3.16 -38.84
N LEU A 409 -26.99 -4.23 -38.59
CA LEU A 409 -28.42 -4.29 -38.90
C LEU A 409 -29.36 -3.78 -37.79
N ARG A 410 -28.88 -3.58 -36.55
CA ARG A 410 -29.73 -3.15 -35.42
C ARG A 410 -29.60 -1.68 -35.06
N LEU A 411 -28.47 -1.03 -35.36
CA LEU A 411 -28.31 0.39 -35.10
C LEU A 411 -29.23 1.28 -35.97
N GLN A 412 -29.69 0.80 -37.12
CA GLN A 412 -30.77 1.46 -37.86
C GLN A 412 -32.05 1.63 -37.03
N ARG A 413 -32.39 0.69 -36.13
CA ARG A 413 -33.60 0.79 -35.30
C ARG A 413 -33.45 1.77 -34.14
N MET A 414 -32.22 2.05 -33.69
CA MET A 414 -31.96 3.08 -32.67
C MET A 414 -32.05 4.49 -33.25
N TYR A 415 -31.76 4.68 -34.55
CA TYR A 415 -31.94 5.96 -35.23
C TYR A 415 -33.42 6.35 -35.45
N ASP A 416 -34.32 5.37 -35.50
CA ASP A 416 -35.77 5.63 -35.57
C ASP A 416 -36.37 6.12 -34.23
N TYR A 417 -35.61 6.06 -33.14
CA TYR A 417 -35.97 6.70 -31.87
C TYR A 417 -35.39 8.13 -31.82
N GLN A 418 -36.25 9.13 -32.08
CA GLN A 418 -35.88 10.55 -32.02
C GLN A 418 -35.35 10.97 -30.65
N ILE A 419 -34.04 10.90 -30.46
CA ILE A 419 -33.34 11.62 -29.38
C ILE A 419 -33.25 13.09 -29.80
N LYS A 420 -34.08 13.94 -29.19
CA LYS A 420 -33.91 15.40 -29.20
C LYS A 420 -32.67 15.78 -28.37
N ALA A 421 -31.48 15.61 -28.93
CA ALA A 421 -30.26 16.21 -28.40
C ALA A 421 -30.00 17.52 -29.15
N THR A 422 -30.24 18.63 -28.47
CA THR A 422 -29.93 19.97 -28.96
C THR A 422 -28.43 20.25 -28.79
N GLN A 423 -27.82 20.78 -29.85
CA GLN A 423 -26.60 21.63 -29.92
C GLN A 423 -25.29 21.06 -30.51
N ASN A 424 -25.00 21.57 -31.71
CA ASN A 424 -23.73 22.10 -32.25
C ASN A 424 -22.47 21.22 -32.24
N ILE A 425 -22.28 20.49 -33.35
CA ILE A 425 -20.95 20.10 -33.83
C ILE A 425 -20.73 20.81 -35.17
N SER A 426 -19.80 21.76 -35.21
CA SER A 426 -19.35 22.42 -36.43
C SER A 426 -17.86 22.17 -36.68
N SER A 427 -17.57 21.81 -37.94
CA SER A 427 -16.34 22.02 -38.71
C SER A 427 -15.27 20.90 -38.76
N GLY A 428 -15.01 20.45 -40.00
CA GLY A 428 -13.65 20.16 -40.48
C GLY A 428 -13.37 18.73 -40.97
N PHE A 429 -13.73 18.37 -42.21
CA PHE A 429 -13.14 17.20 -42.89
C PHE A 429 -12.83 17.52 -44.36
N GLU A 430 -11.55 17.51 -44.73
CA GLU A 430 -11.04 17.38 -46.11
C GLU A 430 -10.83 15.90 -46.44
N THR A 431 -11.18 15.48 -47.66
CA THR A 431 -11.06 14.09 -48.13
C THR A 431 -9.86 13.97 -49.08
N VAL A 432 -8.89 13.12 -48.74
CA VAL A 432 -7.80 12.71 -49.64
C VAL A 432 -8.22 11.41 -50.34
N VAL A 433 -8.16 11.40 -51.68
CA VAL A 433 -8.34 10.21 -52.52
C VAL A 433 -6.97 9.74 -52.99
N THR A 434 -6.65 8.46 -52.81
CA THR A 434 -5.49 7.82 -53.45
C THR A 434 -5.94 6.84 -54.52
N GLU A 435 -5.38 6.99 -55.72
CA GLU A 435 -5.55 6.14 -56.90
C GLU A 435 -4.73 4.85 -56.79
N ALA A 436 -5.41 3.69 -56.73
CA ALA A 436 -4.95 2.43 -57.33
C ALA A 436 -6.09 1.41 -57.27
N GLY A 437 -6.62 1.06 -58.46
CA GLY A 437 -7.89 0.38 -58.66
C GLY A 437 -8.00 -1.05 -58.11
N ASN A 438 -9.10 -1.29 -57.39
CA ASN A 438 -10.04 -2.35 -57.71
C ASN A 438 -11.46 -1.90 -57.31
N PRO A 439 -12.45 -1.90 -58.24
CA PRO A 439 -13.80 -1.45 -57.97
C PRO A 439 -14.70 -2.59 -57.50
N VAL A 440 -15.41 -2.40 -56.39
CA VAL A 440 -16.71 -3.05 -56.15
C VAL A 440 -17.69 -1.94 -55.77
N PHE A 441 -18.59 -1.62 -56.70
CA PHE A 441 -19.62 -0.60 -56.55
C PHE A 441 -20.84 -1.15 -55.79
N GLN A 442 -21.41 -0.22 -55.01
CA GLN A 442 -22.58 -0.27 -54.15
C GLN A 442 -23.91 -0.61 -54.84
N GLN A 443 -24.87 -1.10 -54.04
CA GLN A 443 -26.31 -0.78 -54.01
C GLN A 443 -26.88 -1.60 -52.82
N ASP A 444 -27.37 -1.08 -51.70
CA ASP A 444 -28.15 0.13 -51.48
C ASP A 444 -27.92 0.68 -50.05
N GLY A 445 -27.54 1.96 -49.99
CA GLY A 445 -27.89 2.92 -48.93
C GLY A 445 -27.75 2.54 -47.45
N LEU A 446 -26.60 2.04 -46.99
CA LEU A 446 -26.01 2.31 -45.66
C LEU A 446 -24.56 1.86 -45.69
N SER A 447 -23.66 2.72 -46.14
CA SER A 447 -22.23 2.45 -45.99
C SER A 447 -21.56 3.76 -45.67
N LEU A 448 -21.12 3.91 -44.41
CA LEU A 448 -19.95 4.68 -43.96
C LEU A 448 -19.99 5.04 -42.45
N VAL A 449 -21.07 4.70 -41.74
CA VAL A 449 -21.21 5.03 -40.31
C VAL A 449 -21.55 3.78 -39.49
N GLN A 450 -20.67 2.76 -39.41
CA GLN A 450 -20.72 1.75 -38.32
C GLN A 450 -19.60 0.69 -38.30
N ARG A 451 -18.34 1.13 -38.44
CA ARG A 451 -17.16 0.32 -38.04
C ARG A 451 -16.45 0.90 -36.81
N ARG A 452 -17.20 1.48 -35.86
CA ARG A 452 -16.65 2.50 -34.94
C ARG A 452 -16.81 2.21 -33.44
N THR A 453 -16.50 1.00 -32.96
CA THR A 453 -16.38 0.84 -31.49
C THR A 453 -15.07 0.21 -31.05
N VAL A 454 -14.54 -0.79 -31.76
CA VAL A 454 -13.19 -1.32 -31.48
C VAL A 454 -12.11 -0.66 -32.34
N TYR A 455 -12.42 -0.34 -33.61
CA TYR A 455 -11.46 0.33 -34.50
C TYR A 455 -11.28 1.83 -34.24
N THR A 456 -12.18 2.50 -33.52
CA THR A 456 -12.07 3.95 -33.21
C THR A 456 -11.59 4.29 -31.81
N SER A 457 -11.57 3.34 -30.87
CA SER A 457 -10.83 3.51 -29.60
C SER A 457 -9.34 3.19 -29.75
N GLY A 458 -8.90 2.69 -30.92
CA GLY A 458 -7.49 2.40 -31.21
C GLY A 458 -6.89 1.34 -30.28
N ASN A 459 -7.68 0.44 -29.70
CA ASN A 459 -7.25 -0.48 -28.65
C ASN A 459 -6.65 0.22 -27.41
N ARG A 460 -7.06 1.44 -27.09
CA ARG A 460 -6.59 2.19 -25.92
C ARG A 460 -7.60 2.13 -24.78
N LEU A 461 -7.14 1.78 -23.58
CA LEU A 461 -7.95 1.77 -22.36
C LEU A 461 -7.47 2.87 -21.41
N LYS A 462 -8.38 3.77 -20.98
CA LYS A 462 -8.13 4.71 -19.89
C LYS A 462 -7.84 3.93 -18.61
N ARG A 463 -6.59 3.98 -18.17
CA ARG A 463 -6.12 3.27 -16.97
C ARG A 463 -6.53 3.95 -15.68
N THR A 464 -6.58 5.29 -15.66
CA THR A 464 -6.85 6.04 -14.43
C THR A 464 -7.45 7.41 -14.71
N ASP A 465 -8.59 7.71 -14.09
CA ASP A 465 -9.02 9.07 -13.73
C ASP A 465 -9.42 9.01 -12.25
N ASN A 466 -8.52 9.41 -11.36
CA ASN A 466 -8.70 9.32 -9.92
C ASN A 466 -8.65 10.70 -9.28
N THR A 467 -9.59 10.96 -8.36
CA THR A 467 -9.45 12.02 -7.35
C THR A 467 -9.48 11.40 -5.96
N THR A 468 -8.44 11.66 -5.15
CA THR A 468 -8.33 11.15 -3.78
C THR A 468 -8.22 12.31 -2.80
N ALA A 469 -8.88 12.18 -1.66
CA ALA A 469 -8.72 13.06 -0.50
C ALA A 469 -8.61 12.21 0.77
N LEU A 470 -7.71 12.60 1.66
CA LEU A 470 -7.47 11.89 2.92
C LEU A 470 -7.16 12.89 4.02
N SER A 471 -7.60 12.60 5.23
CA SER A 471 -7.14 13.31 6.42
C SER A 471 -7.03 12.39 7.61
N THR A 472 -5.99 12.56 8.41
CA THR A 472 -5.84 11.88 9.70
C THR A 472 -5.67 12.92 10.80
N LEU A 473 -6.30 12.65 11.93
CA LEU A 473 -6.24 13.49 13.12
C LEU A 473 -6.00 12.58 14.32
N GLU A 474 -4.90 12.82 15.04
CA GLU A 474 -4.60 12.16 16.30
C GLU A 474 -4.53 13.23 17.40
N TYR A 475 -5.19 12.97 18.51
CA TYR A 475 -5.11 13.81 19.71
C TYR A 475 -5.04 12.90 20.94
N GLY A 476 -3.85 12.80 21.51
CA GLY A 476 -3.58 11.89 22.62
C GLY A 476 -3.84 10.44 22.20
N ASP A 477 -4.79 9.78 22.86
CA ASP A 477 -5.19 8.40 22.57
C ASP A 477 -6.35 8.26 21.56
N PHE A 478 -6.90 9.39 21.10
CA PHE A 478 -7.94 9.42 20.07
C PHE A 478 -7.31 9.55 18.67
N GLY A 479 -7.87 8.83 17.71
CA GLY A 479 -7.54 8.96 16.30
C GLY A 479 -8.79 8.93 15.42
N LEU A 480 -8.76 9.73 14.35
CA LEU A 480 -9.80 9.85 13.35
C LEU A 480 -9.16 9.83 11.96
N ASP A 481 -9.61 8.93 11.12
CA ASP A 481 -9.15 8.79 9.74
C ASP A 481 -10.35 9.02 8.80
N LEU A 482 -10.16 9.90 7.81
CA LEU A 482 -11.11 10.20 6.75
C LEU A 482 -10.47 9.87 5.40
N PHE A 483 -11.19 9.18 4.54
CA PHE A 483 -10.72 8.83 3.20
C PHE A 483 -11.85 8.94 2.19
N TYR A 484 -11.54 9.52 1.03
CA TYR A 484 -12.39 9.64 -0.13
C TYR A 484 -11.58 9.32 -1.37
N THR A 485 -12.10 8.47 -2.24
CA THR A 485 -11.55 8.32 -3.59
C THR A 485 -12.69 8.18 -4.59
N ASP A 486 -12.54 8.80 -5.76
CA ASP A 486 -13.44 8.70 -6.90
C ASP A 486 -12.56 8.34 -8.10
N GLN A 487 -12.67 7.09 -8.51
CA GLN A 487 -11.81 6.49 -9.51
C GLN A 487 -12.67 6.02 -10.68
N GLN A 488 -12.22 6.31 -11.89
CA GLN A 488 -12.86 5.85 -13.12
C GLN A 488 -11.80 5.28 -14.06
N ARG A 489 -12.08 4.09 -14.63
CA ARG A 489 -11.21 3.43 -15.63
C ARG A 489 -12.05 2.69 -16.65
N ASP A 490 -11.42 2.41 -17.78
CA ASP A 490 -11.99 1.54 -18.80
C ASP A 490 -11.75 0.08 -18.40
N LEU A 491 -12.74 -0.76 -18.71
CA LEU A 491 -12.68 -2.20 -18.48
C LEU A 491 -12.08 -2.90 -19.72
N TYR A 492 -11.36 -4.00 -19.49
CA TYR A 492 -10.77 -4.80 -20.58
C TYR A 492 -11.83 -5.55 -21.38
N ASN A 493 -12.86 -6.03 -20.70
CA ASN A 493 -13.98 -6.71 -21.31
C ASN A 493 -15.27 -6.27 -20.66
N PHE A 494 -16.07 -5.53 -21.41
CA PHE A 494 -17.49 -5.80 -21.41
C PHE A 494 -18.03 -5.66 -22.84
N TYR A 495 -18.52 -6.78 -23.34
CA TYR A 495 -19.67 -6.81 -24.22
C TYR A 495 -20.67 -5.70 -23.84
N ARG A 496 -21.20 -4.97 -24.83
CA ARG A 496 -22.47 -4.24 -24.72
C ARG A 496 -22.44 -2.91 -23.96
N ASP A 497 -21.73 -1.92 -24.50
CA ASP A 497 -21.82 -0.51 -24.11
C ASP A 497 -21.51 -0.18 -22.62
N ARG A 498 -20.98 -1.12 -21.81
CA ARG A 498 -20.51 -0.90 -20.43
C ARG A 498 -18.99 -0.80 -20.43
N ASN A 499 -18.48 0.37 -20.76
CA ASN A 499 -17.09 0.53 -21.13
C ASN A 499 -16.22 1.00 -19.96
N GLU A 500 -16.83 1.66 -18.97
CA GLU A 500 -16.11 2.25 -17.86
C GLU A 500 -16.74 1.88 -16.52
N VAL A 501 -15.89 1.58 -15.54
CA VAL A 501 -16.29 1.46 -14.13
C VAL A 501 -15.86 2.73 -13.41
N GLN A 502 -16.76 3.27 -12.59
CA GLN A 502 -16.47 4.31 -11.62
C GLN A 502 -16.71 3.75 -10.22
N ASN A 503 -15.71 3.87 -9.35
CA ASN A 503 -15.79 3.40 -7.98
C ASN A 503 -15.50 4.56 -7.01
N ILE A 504 -16.44 4.80 -6.10
CA ILE A 504 -16.41 5.93 -5.17
C ILE A 504 -16.47 5.39 -3.76
N VAL A 505 -15.35 5.51 -3.05
CA VAL A 505 -15.23 5.02 -1.68
C VAL A 505 -15.15 6.20 -0.73
N LYS A 506 -16.01 6.19 0.28
CA LYS A 506 -15.97 7.11 1.41
C LYS A 506 -15.77 6.30 2.67
N HIS A 507 -14.79 6.68 3.48
CA HIS A 507 -14.43 5.95 4.68
C HIS A 507 -14.18 6.91 5.83
N LEU A 508 -14.71 6.52 6.99
CA LEU A 508 -14.55 7.16 8.28
C LEU A 508 -14.16 6.09 9.29
N ASN A 509 -13.06 6.29 10.00
CA ASN A 509 -12.61 5.41 11.06
C ASN A 509 -12.24 6.21 12.31
N GLY A 510 -12.77 5.78 13.46
CA GLY A 510 -12.45 6.32 14.76
C GLY A 510 -11.81 5.26 15.64
N LYS A 511 -10.73 5.61 16.34
CA LYS A 511 -10.03 4.75 17.28
C LYS A 511 -9.77 5.47 18.59
N TYR A 512 -9.92 4.76 19.70
CA TYR A 512 -9.60 5.29 21.02
C TYR A 512 -8.84 4.24 21.82
N ARG A 513 -7.74 4.64 22.45
CA ARG A 513 -6.99 3.81 23.37
C ARG A 513 -7.25 4.26 24.81
N LEU A 514 -7.52 3.30 25.68
CA LEU A 514 -7.62 3.51 27.11
C LEU A 514 -6.51 2.73 27.80
N GLN A 515 -5.59 3.43 28.44
CA GLN A 515 -4.57 2.80 29.27
C GLN A 515 -5.17 2.42 30.63
N LEU A 516 -5.13 1.13 30.99
CA LEU A 516 -5.67 0.62 32.27
C LEU A 516 -4.59 0.53 33.37
N GLY A 517 -3.32 0.58 32.99
CA GLY A 517 -2.15 0.48 33.89
C GLY A 517 -0.86 0.33 33.08
N SER A 518 0.29 0.02 33.73
CA SER A 518 1.58 -0.08 33.03
C SER A 518 1.68 -1.23 32.02
N GLY A 519 0.87 -2.29 32.16
CA GLY A 519 0.90 -3.47 31.30
C GLY A 519 -0.41 -3.79 30.58
N ALA A 520 -1.43 -2.95 30.65
CA ALA A 520 -2.73 -3.25 30.02
C ALA A 520 -3.35 -2.03 29.35
N SER A 521 -3.87 -2.22 28.13
CA SER A 521 -4.59 -1.20 27.37
C SER A 521 -5.79 -1.80 26.67
N LEU A 522 -6.90 -1.06 26.64
CA LEU A 522 -8.04 -1.34 25.78
C LEU A 522 -7.98 -0.45 24.55
N LYS A 523 -8.26 -1.01 23.38
CA LYS A 523 -8.47 -0.25 22.15
C LYS A 523 -9.89 -0.46 21.68
N PHE A 524 -10.57 0.62 21.38
CA PHE A 524 -11.87 0.64 20.75
C PHE A 524 -11.71 1.17 19.33
N GLY A 525 -12.38 0.54 18.38
CA GLY A 525 -12.42 0.97 16.99
C GLY A 525 -13.84 0.97 16.47
N GLY A 526 -14.17 1.94 15.63
CA GLY A 526 -15.44 2.00 14.92
C GLY A 526 -15.24 2.60 13.54
N PHE A 527 -15.88 2.02 12.53
CA PHE A 527 -15.77 2.52 11.17
C PHE A 527 -17.11 2.51 10.42
N PHE A 528 -17.17 3.36 9.42
CA PHE A 528 -18.19 3.37 8.37
C PHE A 528 -17.50 3.51 7.01
N THR A 529 -17.90 2.67 6.05
CA THR A 529 -17.44 2.76 4.67
C THR A 529 -18.62 2.67 3.72
N GLN A 530 -18.77 3.66 2.84
CA GLN A 530 -19.69 3.62 1.70
C GLN A 530 -18.89 3.37 0.43
N ASP A 531 -19.34 2.45 -0.40
CA ASP A 531 -18.72 2.07 -1.66
C ASP A 531 -19.76 2.10 -2.78
N ASP A 532 -19.70 3.09 -3.66
CA ASP A 532 -20.55 3.15 -4.85
C ASP A 532 -19.77 2.58 -6.05
N ILE A 533 -20.37 1.60 -6.73
CA ILE A 533 -19.86 1.04 -8.00
C ILE A 533 -20.84 1.47 -9.09
N ILE A 534 -20.35 2.09 -10.14
CA ILE A 534 -21.16 2.68 -11.21
C ILE A 534 -20.58 2.27 -12.55
N LEU A 535 -21.43 1.86 -13.48
CA LEU A 535 -21.03 1.47 -14.82
C LEU A 535 -21.46 2.54 -15.81
N HIS A 536 -20.58 2.89 -16.75
CA HIS A 536 -20.83 3.91 -17.77
C HIS A 536 -20.56 3.36 -19.17
N SER A 537 -21.23 3.93 -20.16
CA SER A 537 -20.88 3.81 -21.57
C SER A 537 -20.01 4.99 -22.02
N HIS A 538 -19.11 4.79 -22.98
CA HIS A 538 -18.43 5.90 -23.65
C HIS A 538 -19.40 6.81 -24.41
N SER A 539 -20.61 6.33 -24.72
CA SER A 539 -21.69 7.14 -25.31
C SER A 539 -22.37 8.08 -24.29
N GLY A 540 -21.98 8.01 -23.01
CA GLY A 540 -22.47 8.88 -21.94
C GLY A 540 -23.67 8.35 -21.16
N PHE A 541 -24.17 7.15 -21.50
CA PHE A 541 -25.23 6.50 -20.73
C PHE A 541 -24.67 5.89 -19.43
N VAL A 542 -25.35 6.14 -18.31
CA VAL A 542 -25.10 5.40 -17.07
C VAL A 542 -25.76 4.03 -17.24
N MET A 543 -24.94 2.98 -17.16
CA MET A 543 -25.28 1.59 -17.42
C MET A 543 -25.48 0.78 -16.14
N GLY A 544 -25.66 1.46 -15.01
CA GLY A 544 -26.12 0.90 -13.75
C GLY A 544 -25.17 1.22 -12.62
N GLY A 545 -25.41 0.60 -11.48
CA GLY A 545 -24.57 0.74 -10.32
C GLY A 545 -25.23 0.16 -9.09
N THR A 546 -24.45 0.04 -8.02
CA THR A 546 -24.94 -0.31 -6.69
C THR A 546 -24.10 0.38 -5.65
N ARG A 547 -24.56 0.27 -4.40
CA ARG A 547 -23.82 0.66 -3.23
C ARG A 547 -23.75 -0.48 -2.23
N GLU A 548 -22.59 -0.57 -1.59
CA GLU A 548 -22.40 -1.30 -0.34
C GLU A 548 -22.06 -0.32 0.79
N GLU A 549 -22.74 -0.48 1.94
CA GLU A 549 -22.41 0.22 3.17
C GLU A 549 -21.91 -0.78 4.22
N ARG A 550 -20.79 -0.43 4.85
CA ARG A 550 -20.08 -1.29 5.78
C ARG A 550 -19.90 -0.58 7.10
N TYR A 551 -20.20 -1.30 8.17
CA TYR A 551 -20.11 -0.80 9.53
C TYR A 551 -19.32 -1.79 10.35
N GLY A 552 -18.53 -1.30 11.30
CA GLY A 552 -17.91 -2.20 12.25
C GLY A 552 -17.55 -1.54 13.56
N ALA A 553 -17.50 -2.37 14.59
CA ALA A 553 -17.03 -2.02 15.92
C ALA A 553 -16.11 -3.12 16.43
N SER A 554 -15.04 -2.73 17.10
CA SER A 554 -14.08 -3.65 17.69
C SER A 554 -13.64 -3.18 19.07
N MET A 555 -13.32 -4.16 19.91
CA MET A 555 -12.66 -3.96 21.19
C MET A 555 -11.50 -4.94 21.29
N LEU A 556 -10.33 -4.45 21.70
CA LEU A 556 -9.11 -5.23 21.84
C LEU A 556 -8.44 -4.89 23.17
N LEU A 557 -8.35 -5.88 24.06
CA LEU A 557 -7.50 -5.83 25.24
C LEU A 557 -6.10 -6.31 24.86
N ASN A 558 -5.11 -5.45 25.03
CA ASN A 558 -3.70 -5.84 25.04
C ASN A 558 -3.23 -5.90 26.50
N TRP A 559 -2.61 -7.02 26.88
CA TRP A 559 -2.18 -7.26 28.25
C TRP A 559 -0.81 -7.94 28.29
N GLU A 560 0.18 -7.25 28.85
CA GLU A 560 1.48 -7.78 29.25
C GLU A 560 1.33 -8.39 30.66
N THR A 561 1.12 -9.71 30.73
CA THR A 561 0.91 -10.39 32.02
C THR A 561 2.23 -10.58 32.79
N SER A 562 3.35 -10.62 32.07
CA SER A 562 4.71 -10.69 32.62
C SER A 562 5.73 -10.13 31.60
N LEU A 563 7.00 -10.01 32.00
CA LEU A 563 8.09 -9.62 31.09
C LEU A 563 8.25 -10.55 29.87
N ARG A 564 7.74 -11.78 29.96
CA ARG A 564 7.87 -12.82 28.93
C ARG A 564 6.56 -13.13 28.21
N ASN A 565 5.44 -12.55 28.62
CA ASN A 565 4.14 -12.90 28.08
C ASN A 565 3.32 -11.66 27.68
N ARG A 566 2.78 -11.71 26.47
CA ARG A 566 1.90 -10.69 25.91
C ARG A 566 0.69 -11.35 25.29
N MET A 567 -0.48 -10.91 25.72
CA MET A 567 -1.76 -11.44 25.29
C MET A 567 -2.61 -10.36 24.64
N ALA A 568 -3.38 -10.74 23.64
CA ALA A 568 -4.44 -9.93 23.06
C ALA A 568 -5.75 -10.72 23.08
N ILE A 569 -6.82 -10.07 23.54
CA ILE A 569 -8.17 -10.65 23.53
C ILE A 569 -9.08 -9.62 22.88
N GLY A 570 -9.77 -10.01 21.82
CA GLY A 570 -10.59 -9.10 21.06
C GLY A 570 -11.93 -9.68 20.65
N ALA A 571 -12.86 -8.75 20.41
CA ALA A 571 -14.15 -9.02 19.81
C ALA A 571 -14.40 -7.99 18.71
N GLU A 572 -15.08 -8.43 17.66
CA GLU A 572 -15.39 -7.59 16.50
C GLU A 572 -16.78 -7.93 15.99
N TYR A 573 -17.51 -6.89 15.60
CA TYR A 573 -18.77 -7.01 14.89
C TYR A 573 -18.68 -6.19 13.60
N ARG A 574 -19.10 -6.80 12.48
CA ARG A 574 -19.21 -6.12 11.18
C ARG A 574 -20.59 -6.34 10.60
N LYS A 575 -21.13 -5.30 9.97
CA LYS A 575 -22.40 -5.32 9.26
C LYS A 575 -22.19 -4.78 7.85
N TYR A 576 -22.79 -5.45 6.88
CA TYR A 576 -22.69 -5.15 5.46
C TYR A 576 -24.11 -5.03 4.90
N ASP A 577 -24.48 -3.85 4.44
CA ASP A 577 -25.72 -3.59 3.73
C ASP A 577 -25.38 -3.45 2.24
N MET A 578 -25.78 -4.45 1.45
CA MET A 578 -25.39 -4.61 0.04
C MET A 578 -26.62 -4.45 -0.87
N GLY A 579 -26.36 -4.16 -2.15
CA GLY A 579 -27.42 -4.01 -3.14
C GLY A 579 -28.25 -2.76 -2.88
N LEU A 580 -27.65 -1.68 -2.35
CA LEU A 580 -28.32 -0.40 -2.14
C LEU A 580 -28.26 0.45 -3.42
N PRO A 581 -29.15 1.44 -3.59
CA PRO A 581 -29.02 2.41 -4.67
C PRO A 581 -27.73 3.24 -4.56
N ASP A 582 -27.03 3.40 -5.69
CA ASP A 582 -25.84 4.24 -5.84
C ASP A 582 -26.16 5.73 -5.69
N LYS A 583 -25.15 6.60 -5.85
CA LYS A 583 -25.33 8.06 -5.77
C LYS A 583 -26.30 8.65 -6.81
N ASN A 584 -26.57 7.93 -7.89
CA ASN A 584 -27.48 8.34 -8.96
C ASN A 584 -28.87 7.69 -8.80
N GLY A 585 -29.07 6.87 -7.76
CA GLY A 585 -30.32 6.15 -7.51
C GLY A 585 -30.44 4.82 -8.27
N ASN A 586 -29.35 4.32 -8.86
CA ASN A 586 -29.33 3.03 -9.56
C ASN A 586 -29.08 1.89 -8.59
N ASN A 587 -29.79 0.77 -8.73
CA ASN A 587 -29.51 -0.46 -7.99
C ASN A 587 -29.60 -1.64 -8.96
N PHE A 588 -28.44 -2.00 -9.52
CA PHE A 588 -28.22 -2.92 -10.65
C PHE A 588 -29.45 -3.38 -11.46
N ILE A 589 -29.74 -2.63 -12.53
CA ILE A 589 -30.12 -3.04 -13.91
C ILE A 589 -29.70 -1.88 -14.83
N VAL A 590 -29.16 -2.12 -16.03
CA VAL A 590 -29.42 -1.26 -17.22
C VAL A 590 -29.57 -2.10 -18.49
N ASN A 591 -30.81 -2.30 -18.94
CA ASN A 591 -31.51 -1.54 -19.99
C ASN A 591 -32.74 -2.40 -20.38
N LYS A 592 -33.96 -1.87 -20.30
CA LYS A 592 -35.08 -2.32 -21.15
C LYS A 592 -35.38 -1.12 -22.04
N ALA A 593 -35.16 -1.21 -23.35
CA ALA A 593 -35.29 -0.08 -24.28
C ALA A 593 -36.70 0.57 -24.25
N ASP A 594 -37.67 -0.15 -23.71
CA ASP A 594 -39.10 0.12 -23.66
C ASP A 594 -39.60 0.52 -22.27
N ALA A 595 -38.70 0.76 -21.31
CA ALA A 595 -39.05 1.36 -20.04
C ALA A 595 -39.23 2.88 -20.16
N THR A 596 -40.48 3.30 -20.32
CA THR A 596 -40.85 4.72 -20.41
C THR A 596 -40.55 5.53 -19.14
N LEU A 597 -40.24 4.88 -18.02
CA LEU A 597 -39.78 5.48 -16.77
C LEU A 597 -38.69 4.60 -16.11
N LEU A 598 -37.44 5.09 -16.05
CA LEU A 598 -36.32 4.42 -15.37
C LEU A 598 -36.65 3.98 -13.92
N GLY A 599 -37.55 4.72 -13.24
CA GLY A 599 -37.94 4.46 -11.85
C GLY A 599 -38.75 3.17 -11.61
N ASP A 600 -39.54 2.71 -12.59
CA ASP A 600 -40.34 1.47 -12.45
C ASP A 600 -39.53 0.22 -12.78
N VAL A 601 -38.47 0.34 -13.61
CA VAL A 601 -37.57 -0.77 -13.95
C VAL A 601 -36.72 -1.20 -12.77
N ASN A 602 -36.14 -0.22 -12.05
CA ASN A 602 -35.31 -0.47 -10.87
C ASN A 602 -36.07 -1.17 -9.73
N ARG A 603 -37.42 -1.20 -9.78
CA ARG A 603 -38.29 -1.82 -8.79
C ARG A 603 -38.80 -3.21 -9.16
N THR A 604 -38.84 -3.57 -10.45
CA THR A 604 -39.55 -4.78 -10.92
C THR A 604 -38.65 -5.98 -11.20
N HIS A 605 -37.40 -5.75 -11.61
CA HIS A 605 -36.37 -6.80 -11.73
C HIS A 605 -35.06 -6.24 -11.17
N GLN A 606 -34.25 -7.03 -10.49
CA GLN A 606 -32.96 -6.61 -9.95
C GLN A 606 -31.94 -7.73 -10.22
N TYR A 607 -30.72 -7.37 -10.66
CA TYR A 607 -29.62 -8.34 -10.77
C TYR A 607 -29.18 -8.84 -9.38
N VAL A 608 -29.45 -8.03 -8.36
CA VAL A 608 -29.04 -8.23 -6.96
C VAL A 608 -30.11 -7.69 -6.04
N TYR A 609 -30.60 -8.52 -5.12
CA TYR A 609 -31.52 -8.07 -4.09
C TYR A 609 -30.78 -7.44 -2.91
N THR A 610 -31.38 -6.42 -2.30
CA THR A 610 -30.85 -5.82 -1.06
C THR A 610 -30.68 -6.90 -0.01
N ASN A 611 -29.50 -6.95 0.60
CA ASN A 611 -29.19 -7.97 1.58
C ASN A 611 -28.29 -7.42 2.67
N THR A 612 -28.51 -7.91 3.89
CA THR A 612 -27.73 -7.53 5.06
C THR A 612 -26.99 -8.76 5.59
N ILE A 613 -25.68 -8.63 5.76
CA ILE A 613 -24.82 -9.64 6.37
C ILE A 613 -24.23 -9.10 7.67
N ASP A 614 -24.27 -9.92 8.71
CA ASP A 614 -23.63 -9.67 9.99
C ASP A 614 -22.56 -10.72 10.28
N VAL A 615 -21.40 -10.27 10.75
CA VAL A 615 -20.29 -11.13 11.19
C VAL A 615 -19.92 -10.77 12.62
N GLY A 616 -20.06 -11.75 13.52
CA GLY A 616 -19.60 -11.65 14.90
C GLY A 616 -18.34 -12.48 15.10
N SER A 617 -17.33 -11.90 15.74
CA SER A 617 -16.01 -12.50 15.87
C SER A 617 -15.45 -12.36 17.29
N PHE A 618 -14.74 -13.39 17.72
CA PHE A 618 -13.96 -13.41 18.95
C PHE A 618 -12.58 -13.99 18.67
N PHE A 619 -11.54 -13.38 19.21
CA PHE A 619 -10.17 -13.83 18.97
C PHE A 619 -9.27 -13.62 20.18
N VAL A 620 -8.27 -14.48 20.26
CA VAL A 620 -7.21 -14.46 21.27
C VAL A 620 -5.89 -14.70 20.58
N GLU A 621 -4.88 -13.90 20.91
CA GLU A 621 -3.48 -14.12 20.56
C GLU A 621 -2.64 -14.12 21.82
N ASP A 622 -1.67 -15.01 21.90
CA ASP A 622 -0.71 -15.12 22.98
C ASP A 622 0.70 -15.27 22.40
N PHE A 623 1.63 -14.49 22.97
CA PHE A 623 3.05 -14.53 22.64
C PHE A 623 3.83 -14.74 23.93
N TYR A 624 4.66 -15.78 23.96
CA TYR A 624 5.37 -16.20 25.15
C TYR A 624 6.85 -16.51 24.86
N SER A 625 7.75 -15.77 25.48
CA SER A 625 9.19 -16.03 25.46
C SER A 625 9.55 -17.11 26.49
N ILE A 626 9.73 -18.36 26.04
CA ILE A 626 10.17 -19.45 26.92
C ILE A 626 11.58 -19.17 27.42
N THR A 627 12.47 -18.81 26.50
CA THR A 627 13.85 -18.39 26.77
C THR A 627 14.14 -17.12 25.98
N ASP A 628 15.31 -16.52 26.17
CA ASP A 628 15.73 -15.36 25.39
C ASP A 628 15.97 -15.70 23.90
N SER A 629 16.02 -16.99 23.57
CA SER A 629 16.23 -17.53 22.22
C SER A 629 15.03 -18.28 21.64
N LEU A 630 13.96 -18.52 22.41
CA LEU A 630 12.80 -19.28 21.97
C LEU A 630 11.51 -18.56 22.36
N ASP A 631 10.84 -18.03 21.35
CA ASP A 631 9.52 -17.44 21.45
C ASP A 631 8.48 -18.41 20.89
N LEU A 632 7.36 -18.60 21.60
CA LEU A 632 6.18 -19.30 21.12
C LEU A 632 5.06 -18.30 20.86
N PHE A 633 4.24 -18.59 19.86
CA PHE A 633 3.01 -17.86 19.62
C PHE A 633 1.85 -18.81 19.34
N GLY A 634 0.70 -18.44 19.87
CA GLY A 634 -0.56 -19.15 19.65
C GLY A 634 -1.68 -18.16 19.45
N ALA A 635 -2.56 -18.44 18.50
CA ALA A 635 -3.73 -17.62 18.28
C ALA A 635 -4.92 -18.47 17.82
N PHE A 636 -6.10 -17.97 18.15
CA PHE A 636 -7.37 -18.57 17.83
C PHE A 636 -8.37 -17.47 17.50
N ARG A 637 -9.12 -17.66 16.43
CA ARG A 637 -10.26 -16.83 16.09
C ARG A 637 -11.47 -17.67 15.74
N TYR A 638 -12.62 -17.25 16.22
CA TYR A 638 -13.93 -17.75 15.87
C TYR A 638 -14.72 -16.65 15.16
N ASP A 639 -15.22 -16.95 13.96
CA ASP A 639 -16.10 -16.08 13.18
C ASP A 639 -17.44 -16.78 12.97
N LYS A 640 -18.55 -16.05 13.10
CA LYS A 640 -19.91 -16.56 12.83
C LYS A 640 -20.67 -15.61 11.91
N GLN A 641 -21.30 -16.19 10.91
CA GLN A 641 -22.13 -15.49 9.93
C GLN A 641 -23.29 -16.39 9.46
N ARG A 642 -24.36 -15.78 8.99
CA ARG A 642 -25.64 -16.45 8.71
C ARG A 642 -25.58 -17.50 7.60
N TYR A 643 -24.86 -17.23 6.51
CA TYR A 643 -24.82 -17.97 5.25
C TYR A 643 -23.81 -19.11 5.24
N TRP A 644 -22.58 -18.93 5.71
CA TRP A 644 -21.56 -20.01 5.73
C TRP A 644 -21.36 -20.61 7.12
N GLY A 645 -21.99 -20.02 8.15
CA GLY A 645 -22.12 -20.63 9.47
C GLY A 645 -21.04 -20.19 10.42
N SER A 646 -20.23 -21.13 10.91
CA SER A 646 -19.14 -20.82 11.85
C SER A 646 -17.82 -21.30 11.30
N ASN A 647 -16.76 -20.56 11.61
CA ASN A 647 -15.40 -20.91 11.26
C ASN A 647 -14.46 -20.68 12.44
N VAL A 648 -13.49 -21.57 12.58
CA VAL A 648 -12.35 -21.43 13.49
C VAL A 648 -11.08 -21.36 12.66
N SER A 649 -10.22 -20.40 12.99
CA SER A 649 -8.90 -20.19 12.41
C SER A 649 -7.84 -20.22 13.52
N PRO A 650 -7.06 -21.30 13.66
CA PRO A 650 -5.92 -21.34 14.57
C PRO A 650 -4.63 -20.88 13.91
N ARG A 651 -3.68 -20.44 14.74
CA ARG A 651 -2.27 -20.27 14.38
C ARG A 651 -1.40 -20.70 15.55
N LEU A 652 -0.33 -21.42 15.24
CA LEU A 652 0.66 -21.88 16.21
C LEU A 652 2.04 -21.76 15.58
N GLY A 653 3.05 -21.44 16.37
CA GLY A 653 4.40 -21.50 15.90
C GLY A 653 5.44 -21.13 16.94
N ALA A 654 6.68 -21.16 16.48
CA ALA A 654 7.86 -20.91 17.27
C ALA A 654 8.86 -20.09 16.48
N ILE A 655 9.56 -19.19 17.16
CA ILE A 655 10.69 -18.43 16.64
C ILE A 655 11.90 -18.81 17.48
N TYR A 656 12.91 -19.38 16.85
CA TYR A 656 14.14 -19.83 17.50
C TYR A 656 15.34 -19.03 17.00
N GLN A 657 15.95 -18.26 17.89
CA GLN A 657 17.18 -17.53 17.66
C GLN A 657 18.37 -18.46 17.90
N TRP A 658 18.91 -19.04 16.82
CA TRP A 658 20.03 -19.99 16.90
C TRP A 658 21.35 -19.30 17.28
N SER A 659 21.59 -18.11 16.73
CA SER A 659 22.73 -17.22 17.07
C SER A 659 22.26 -15.77 17.01
N ARG A 660 23.12 -14.76 17.24
CA ARG A 660 22.71 -13.34 17.07
C ARG A 660 22.23 -13.02 15.65
N ASP A 661 22.76 -13.75 14.67
CA ASP A 661 22.56 -13.46 13.26
C ASP A 661 21.63 -14.45 12.55
N LEU A 662 21.37 -15.63 13.13
CA LEU A 662 20.55 -16.68 12.51
C LEU A 662 19.30 -16.97 13.32
N ARG A 663 18.15 -16.88 12.66
CA ARG A 663 16.83 -17.14 13.23
C ARG A 663 16.03 -18.09 12.36
N PHE A 664 15.32 -19.00 13.02
CA PHE A 664 14.33 -19.87 12.40
C PHE A 664 12.93 -19.53 12.89
N ARG A 665 11.94 -19.64 12.00
CA ARG A 665 10.51 -19.55 12.33
C ARG A 665 9.81 -20.79 11.78
N PHE A 666 9.09 -21.48 12.64
CA PHE A 666 8.15 -22.52 12.26
C PHE A 666 6.74 -22.02 12.52
N SER A 667 5.82 -22.19 11.56
CA SER A 667 4.43 -21.84 11.78
C SER A 667 3.44 -22.79 11.10
N TYR A 668 2.31 -22.95 11.75
CA TYR A 668 1.08 -23.54 11.23
C TYR A 668 -0.04 -22.52 11.35
N GLN A 669 -0.83 -22.34 10.29
CA GLN A 669 -1.96 -21.41 10.31
C GLN A 669 -3.05 -21.79 9.32
N GLU A 670 -4.30 -21.46 9.68
CA GLU A 670 -5.44 -21.57 8.77
C GLU A 670 -5.93 -20.19 8.32
N GLY A 671 -6.23 -20.10 7.03
CA GLY A 671 -6.97 -19.00 6.42
C GLY A 671 -8.33 -19.50 5.99
N PHE A 672 -9.30 -18.60 5.88
CA PHE A 672 -10.58 -18.93 5.28
C PHE A 672 -11.21 -17.76 4.53
N ARG A 673 -12.14 -18.09 3.65
CA ARG A 673 -13.17 -17.16 3.18
C ARG A 673 -14.55 -17.79 3.29
N GLY A 674 -15.53 -16.94 3.57
CA GLY A 674 -16.93 -17.29 3.44
C GLY A 674 -17.38 -17.34 1.99
N SER A 675 -18.62 -17.80 1.78
CA SER A 675 -19.31 -17.59 0.51
C SER A 675 -20.09 -16.27 0.54
N PRO A 676 -20.23 -15.64 -0.62
CA PRO A 676 -21.33 -14.74 -0.95
C PRO A 676 -22.65 -15.27 -0.44
N GLY A 677 -23.32 -14.44 0.36
CA GLY A 677 -24.71 -14.63 0.72
C GLY A 677 -25.67 -14.17 -0.37
N VAL A 678 -25.19 -14.05 -1.62
CA VAL A 678 -25.94 -13.50 -2.75
C VAL A 678 -25.72 -14.42 -3.95
N ALA A 679 -26.79 -14.98 -4.50
CA ALA A 679 -26.81 -15.57 -5.84
C ALA A 679 -27.40 -14.57 -6.83
N TYR A 680 -27.05 -14.68 -8.11
CA TYR A 680 -27.47 -13.73 -9.14
C TYR A 680 -28.11 -14.43 -10.33
N SER A 681 -29.18 -13.81 -10.80
CA SER A 681 -30.04 -14.22 -11.90
C SER A 681 -30.07 -13.14 -12.95
N GLY A 682 -30.13 -13.54 -14.23
CA GLY A 682 -30.33 -12.60 -15.32
C GLY A 682 -29.12 -12.44 -16.19
N GLY A 683 -28.82 -13.50 -16.94
CA GLY A 683 -27.92 -13.42 -18.09
C GLY A 683 -28.28 -12.27 -19.06
N PHE A 684 -27.40 -12.02 -20.01
CA PHE A 684 -27.43 -10.82 -20.86
C PHE A 684 -27.39 -11.22 -22.35
N GLN A 685 -28.18 -10.52 -23.17
CA GLN A 685 -28.19 -10.58 -24.65
C GLN A 685 -27.10 -9.70 -25.25
N LYS A 686 -26.60 -10.01 -26.47
CA LYS A 686 -25.41 -9.40 -27.14
C LYS A 686 -25.50 -7.89 -27.31
N ASP A 687 -26.67 -7.33 -27.10
CA ASP A 687 -27.01 -5.90 -27.13
C ASP A 687 -27.00 -5.21 -25.74
N GLY A 688 -26.79 -5.94 -24.64
CA GLY A 688 -26.67 -5.40 -23.28
C GLY A 688 -27.92 -5.56 -22.45
N HIS A 689 -29.01 -6.00 -23.07
CA HIS A 689 -30.27 -6.23 -22.41
C HIS A 689 -30.24 -7.50 -21.56
N LEU A 690 -30.98 -7.50 -20.45
CA LEU A 690 -31.18 -8.70 -19.65
C LEU A 690 -32.05 -9.70 -20.42
N ARG A 691 -31.75 -10.98 -20.26
CA ARG A 691 -32.59 -12.10 -20.70
C ARG A 691 -33.74 -12.28 -19.72
N THR A 692 -34.90 -11.70 -20.04
CA THR A 692 -36.12 -11.79 -19.21
C THR A 692 -36.62 -13.23 -19.09
N ASP A 693 -36.43 -14.02 -20.15
CA ASP A 693 -36.66 -15.47 -20.19
C ASP A 693 -35.93 -16.20 -19.06
N ASN A 694 -34.71 -15.78 -18.70
CA ASN A 694 -33.97 -16.43 -17.61
C ASN A 694 -34.62 -16.22 -16.24
N PHE A 695 -35.23 -15.06 -16.01
CA PHE A 695 -35.92 -14.78 -14.74
C PHE A 695 -37.19 -15.61 -14.64
N ASP A 696 -37.96 -15.72 -15.74
CA ASP A 696 -39.13 -16.58 -15.84
C ASP A 696 -38.78 -18.06 -15.62
N ASP A 697 -37.64 -18.51 -16.18
CA ASP A 697 -37.13 -19.87 -16.00
C ASP A 697 -36.72 -20.18 -14.55
N ILE A 698 -36.14 -19.22 -13.85
CA ILE A 698 -35.77 -19.34 -12.42
C ILE A 698 -37.01 -19.42 -11.54
N GLU A 699 -37.99 -18.56 -11.80
CA GLU A 699 -39.29 -18.60 -11.11
C GLU A 699 -40.00 -19.94 -11.37
N THR A 700 -39.99 -20.41 -12.61
CA THR A 700 -40.55 -21.72 -13.01
C THR A 700 -39.81 -22.91 -12.40
N ALA A 701 -38.48 -22.82 -12.24
CA ALA A 701 -37.66 -23.85 -11.64
C ALA A 701 -37.85 -23.99 -10.12
N GLY A 702 -38.65 -23.10 -9.50
CA GLY A 702 -38.86 -23.12 -8.06
C GLY A 702 -37.53 -22.94 -7.31
N ILE A 703 -36.69 -22.00 -7.78
CA ILE A 703 -35.55 -21.46 -7.04
C ILE A 703 -36.04 -20.09 -6.54
N PRO A 704 -36.92 -20.03 -5.52
CA PRO A 704 -37.48 -18.77 -5.11
C PRO A 704 -36.37 -17.94 -4.49
N ASN A 705 -36.59 -16.62 -4.46
CA ASN A 705 -35.88 -15.70 -3.58
C ASN A 705 -35.50 -16.39 -2.27
N PRO A 706 -34.28 -16.17 -1.76
CA PRO A 706 -33.81 -16.85 -0.57
C PRO A 706 -34.92 -16.81 0.48
N ASP A 707 -35.14 -17.93 1.20
CA ASP A 707 -35.93 -17.86 2.43
C ASP A 707 -35.39 -16.64 3.21
N GLY A 708 -36.17 -15.92 4.01
CA GLY A 708 -35.67 -14.70 4.67
C GLY A 708 -34.34 -14.88 5.45
N ASN A 709 -33.81 -16.12 5.53
CA ASN A 709 -32.50 -16.63 5.95
C ASN A 709 -31.37 -16.78 4.92
N GLY A 710 -31.56 -16.46 3.64
CA GLY A 710 -30.50 -16.53 2.66
C GLY A 710 -30.29 -17.90 2.01
N ASN A 711 -31.16 -18.88 2.27
CA ASN A 711 -31.08 -20.21 1.69
C ASN A 711 -31.98 -20.29 0.46
N TYR A 712 -31.41 -20.71 -0.66
CA TYR A 712 -32.17 -21.04 -1.86
C TYR A 712 -32.68 -22.49 -1.75
N GLU A 713 -33.97 -22.69 -2.03
CA GLU A 713 -34.54 -24.02 -2.16
C GLU A 713 -33.77 -24.76 -3.28
N ASN A 714 -33.29 -25.98 -3.01
CA ASN A 714 -32.50 -26.80 -3.94
C ASN A 714 -31.02 -26.41 -4.20
N ILE A 715 -30.44 -25.45 -3.46
CA ILE A 715 -29.00 -25.15 -3.55
C ILE A 715 -28.27 -25.52 -2.25
N PRO A 716 -27.24 -26.38 -2.30
CA PRO A 716 -26.47 -26.74 -1.12
C PRO A 716 -25.77 -25.52 -0.51
N ARG A 717 -25.88 -25.39 0.80
CA ARG A 717 -25.15 -24.38 1.56
C ARG A 717 -23.65 -24.57 1.43
N THR A 718 -22.95 -23.51 1.08
CA THR A 718 -21.48 -23.47 1.01
C THR A 718 -20.85 -23.48 2.39
N LYS A 719 -19.83 -24.30 2.55
CA LYS A 719 -18.91 -24.30 3.69
C LYS A 719 -17.78 -23.31 3.41
N PRO A 720 -17.17 -22.71 4.47
CA PRO A 720 -15.99 -21.90 4.30
C PRO A 720 -14.88 -22.62 3.53
N GLU A 721 -14.34 -21.95 2.52
CA GLU A 721 -13.11 -22.36 1.85
C GLU A 721 -11.95 -22.14 2.81
N LYS A 722 -11.07 -23.14 2.94
CA LYS A 722 -9.96 -23.08 3.90
C LYS A 722 -8.62 -23.41 3.26
N MET A 723 -7.60 -22.69 3.68
CA MET A 723 -6.20 -23.01 3.40
C MET A 723 -5.47 -23.29 4.70
N LYS A 724 -4.88 -24.48 4.82
CA LYS A 724 -3.93 -24.80 5.89
C LYS A 724 -2.52 -24.61 5.35
N SER A 725 -1.72 -23.79 6.02
CA SER A 725 -0.33 -23.52 5.66
C SER A 725 0.62 -23.99 6.75
N PHE A 726 1.69 -24.67 6.34
CA PHE A 726 2.85 -24.98 7.17
C PHE A 726 4.05 -24.24 6.58
N GLU A 727 4.77 -23.49 7.39
CA GLU A 727 5.93 -22.70 6.95
C GLU A 727 7.16 -22.99 7.81
N LEU A 728 8.30 -23.07 7.15
CA LEU A 728 9.62 -23.03 7.75
C LEU A 728 10.38 -21.87 7.11
N ALA A 729 10.73 -20.87 7.91
CA ALA A 729 11.51 -19.73 7.48
C ALA A 729 12.85 -19.66 8.21
N ALA A 730 13.86 -19.14 7.51
CA ALA A 730 15.17 -18.82 8.04
C ALA A 730 15.54 -17.40 7.64
N ASN A 731 16.12 -16.66 8.57
CA ASN A 731 16.68 -15.33 8.35
C ASN A 731 18.11 -15.33 8.87
N TYR A 732 19.06 -14.90 8.04
CA TYR A 732 20.47 -14.89 8.36
C TYR A 732 21.13 -13.56 8.00
N ARG A 733 21.68 -12.87 9.00
CA ARG A 733 22.44 -11.64 8.86
C ARG A 733 23.93 -11.96 8.72
N LEU A 734 24.41 -12.17 7.49
CA LEU A 734 25.79 -12.60 7.24
C LEU A 734 26.83 -11.56 7.72
N THR A 735 26.52 -10.28 7.55
CA THR A 735 27.26 -9.12 8.08
C THR A 735 26.24 -8.06 8.48
N GLY A 736 26.67 -6.93 9.06
CA GLY A 736 25.77 -5.78 9.30
C GLY A 736 25.08 -5.21 8.05
N HIS A 737 25.47 -5.65 6.84
CA HIS A 737 24.93 -5.16 5.57
C HIS A 737 24.16 -6.21 4.76
N TRP A 738 24.48 -7.50 4.91
CA TRP A 738 23.87 -8.57 4.11
C TRP A 738 22.85 -9.36 4.93
N GLU A 739 21.65 -9.52 4.36
CA GLU A 739 20.57 -10.30 4.94
C GLU A 739 20.08 -11.34 3.91
N LEU A 740 20.01 -12.60 4.33
CA LEU A 740 19.42 -13.70 3.57
C LEU A 740 18.12 -14.11 4.24
N ASP A 741 17.04 -14.17 3.49
CA ASP A 741 15.75 -14.66 3.96
C ASP A 741 15.26 -15.80 3.07
N GLY A 742 14.62 -16.79 3.69
CA GLY A 742 14.05 -17.92 2.97
C GLY A 742 12.83 -18.45 3.69
N VAL A 743 11.78 -18.77 2.97
CA VAL A 743 10.62 -19.50 3.49
C VAL A 743 10.27 -20.65 2.55
N ALA A 744 10.18 -21.84 3.09
CA ALA A 744 9.57 -22.99 2.44
C ALA A 744 8.18 -23.22 3.04
N PHE A 745 7.20 -23.54 2.20
CA PHE A 745 5.83 -23.73 2.65
C PHE A 745 5.14 -24.90 1.97
N TYR A 746 4.16 -25.46 2.68
CA TYR A 746 3.22 -26.44 2.17
C TYR A 746 1.80 -25.98 2.46
N ASN A 747 0.98 -25.82 1.43
CA ASN A 747 -0.43 -25.44 1.57
C ASN A 747 -1.35 -26.56 1.15
N ARG A 748 -2.46 -26.71 1.88
CA ARG A 748 -3.59 -27.58 1.54
C ARG A 748 -4.86 -26.75 1.51
N VAL A 749 -5.45 -26.62 0.33
CA VAL A 749 -6.70 -25.88 0.09
C VAL A 749 -7.86 -26.86 -0.03
N LYS A 750 -8.94 -26.61 0.71
CA LYS A 750 -10.15 -27.45 0.79
C LYS A 750 -11.41 -26.62 0.69
N ASN A 751 -12.50 -27.29 0.31
CA ASN A 751 -13.82 -26.68 0.14
C ASN A 751 -13.73 -25.47 -0.79
N ILE A 752 -12.96 -25.59 -1.88
CA ILE A 752 -12.76 -24.51 -2.84
C ILE A 752 -14.13 -24.00 -3.24
N ILE A 753 -14.44 -22.74 -2.92
CA ILE A 753 -15.70 -22.14 -3.34
C ILE A 753 -15.50 -21.75 -4.80
N ASP A 754 -16.43 -22.16 -5.64
CA ASP A 754 -16.43 -21.94 -7.07
C ASP A 754 -17.85 -21.55 -7.50
N VAL A 755 -17.98 -21.05 -8.72
CA VAL A 755 -19.27 -20.65 -9.28
C VAL A 755 -19.87 -21.83 -10.03
N GLY A 756 -21.12 -22.15 -9.71
CA GLY A 756 -21.97 -23.08 -10.43
C GLY A 756 -23.01 -22.31 -11.25
N VAL A 757 -23.42 -22.90 -12.37
CA VAL A 757 -24.51 -22.39 -13.19
C VAL A 757 -25.57 -23.49 -13.29
N LEU A 758 -26.80 -23.17 -12.91
CA LEU A 758 -27.94 -24.02 -13.26
C LEU A 758 -28.38 -23.64 -14.67
N TYR A 759 -28.08 -24.51 -15.62
CA TYR A 759 -28.82 -24.64 -16.86
C TYR A 759 -29.87 -25.73 -16.67
N GLN A 760 -31.03 -25.64 -17.33
CA GLN A 760 -31.84 -26.85 -17.50
C GLN A 760 -31.00 -27.92 -18.23
N ASP A 761 -31.07 -29.17 -17.77
CA ASP A 761 -30.25 -30.30 -18.23
C ASP A 761 -30.21 -30.43 -19.78
N PRO A 762 -29.03 -30.23 -20.41
CA PRO A 762 -28.90 -30.29 -21.86
C PRO A 762 -28.94 -31.73 -22.42
N LEU A 763 -28.91 -32.77 -21.58
CA LEU A 763 -29.05 -34.18 -22.00
C LEU A 763 -30.51 -34.64 -22.01
N VAL A 764 -31.40 -33.92 -21.33
CA VAL A 764 -32.87 -34.07 -21.45
C VAL A 764 -33.44 -33.06 -22.45
N PHE A 765 -32.71 -31.98 -22.72
CA PHE A 765 -33.06 -30.97 -23.71
C PHE A 765 -31.85 -30.59 -24.56
N VAL A 766 -31.73 -31.17 -25.76
CA VAL A 766 -30.99 -30.47 -26.82
C VAL A 766 -31.78 -29.19 -27.04
N MET A 767 -31.28 -28.05 -26.53
CA MET A 767 -31.82 -26.74 -26.88
C MET A 767 -32.00 -26.75 -28.41
N PRO A 768 -33.24 -26.70 -28.93
CA PRO A 768 -33.42 -26.22 -30.28
C PRO A 768 -32.71 -24.86 -30.32
N ARG A 769 -32.30 -24.37 -31.49
CA ARG A 769 -32.07 -22.93 -31.62
C ARG A 769 -33.40 -22.23 -31.30
N ILE A 770 -33.66 -21.97 -30.02
CA ILE A 770 -34.81 -21.23 -29.55
C ILE A 770 -34.33 -19.81 -29.51
N GLY A 771 -34.54 -19.13 -30.64
CA GLY A 771 -33.94 -17.83 -30.91
C GLY A 771 -32.60 -17.95 -31.64
N ASN A 772 -32.19 -16.83 -32.25
CA ASN A 772 -30.92 -16.66 -32.93
C ASN A 772 -29.77 -16.50 -31.91
N ASP A 773 -29.70 -17.30 -30.85
CA ASP A 773 -28.70 -17.13 -29.78
C ASP A 773 -27.29 -17.04 -30.38
N GLU A 774 -26.69 -15.84 -30.27
CA GLU A 774 -25.39 -15.53 -30.83
C GLU A 774 -24.28 -15.79 -29.81
N PRO A 775 -23.08 -16.21 -30.24
CA PRO A 775 -21.90 -16.20 -29.39
C PRO A 775 -21.75 -14.84 -28.67
N GLY A 776 -21.68 -14.86 -27.34
CA GLY A 776 -21.66 -13.67 -26.48
C GLY A 776 -22.82 -13.60 -25.48
N ASP A 777 -23.91 -14.33 -25.71
CA ASP A 777 -25.06 -14.39 -24.80
C ASP A 777 -24.76 -15.17 -23.51
N TRP A 778 -25.01 -14.51 -22.37
CA TRP A 778 -24.90 -15.12 -21.05
C TRP A 778 -26.29 -15.62 -20.64
N ASN A 779 -26.39 -16.86 -20.19
CA ASN A 779 -27.64 -17.47 -19.72
C ASN A 779 -27.38 -18.23 -18.40
N GLY A 780 -28.39 -18.29 -17.53
CA GLY A 780 -28.43 -19.17 -16.36
C GLY A 780 -28.62 -18.46 -15.02
N PHE A 781 -28.87 -19.28 -14.00
CA PHE A 781 -28.82 -18.89 -12.59
C PHE A 781 -27.46 -19.24 -12.01
N TRP A 782 -26.73 -18.25 -11.51
CA TRP A 782 -25.37 -18.39 -11.02
C TRP A 782 -25.37 -18.44 -9.50
N PHE A 783 -24.72 -19.46 -8.94
CA PHE A 783 -24.70 -19.71 -7.51
C PHE A 783 -23.34 -20.22 -7.05
N TYR A 784 -23.04 -20.00 -5.78
CA TYR A 784 -21.79 -20.48 -5.21
C TYR A 784 -21.94 -21.91 -4.71
N LYS A 785 -20.94 -22.74 -4.99
CA LYS A 785 -20.84 -24.12 -4.51
C LYS A 785 -19.43 -24.42 -4.01
N ASN A 786 -19.27 -25.46 -3.20
CA ASN A 786 -17.94 -26.01 -2.94
C ASN A 786 -17.61 -27.07 -3.99
N ASN A 787 -16.44 -26.97 -4.61
CA ASN A 787 -15.86 -28.06 -5.37
C ASN A 787 -15.40 -29.18 -4.43
N ILE A 788 -15.58 -30.42 -4.90
CA ILE A 788 -15.21 -31.62 -4.16
C ILE A 788 -13.70 -31.82 -4.22
N GLY A 789 -13.09 -32.11 -3.08
CA GLY A 789 -11.68 -32.48 -3.00
C GLY A 789 -10.76 -31.37 -2.51
N GLU A 790 -9.49 -31.45 -2.88
CA GLU A 790 -8.45 -30.54 -2.40
C GLU A 790 -7.34 -30.32 -3.42
N VAL A 791 -6.59 -29.24 -3.21
CA VAL A 791 -5.35 -28.91 -3.90
C VAL A 791 -4.24 -28.79 -2.87
N ARG A 792 -3.10 -29.44 -3.14
CA ARG A 792 -1.90 -29.40 -2.28
C ARG A 792 -0.75 -28.83 -3.08
N GLN A 793 -0.06 -27.84 -2.52
CA GLN A 793 1.07 -27.18 -3.14
C GLN A 793 2.25 -27.07 -2.19
N VAL A 794 3.45 -27.06 -2.77
CA VAL A 794 4.70 -26.70 -2.09
C VAL A 794 5.30 -25.50 -2.79
N GLY A 795 6.02 -24.68 -2.06
CA GLY A 795 6.79 -23.61 -2.65
C GLY A 795 7.88 -23.13 -1.74
N ALA A 796 8.74 -22.29 -2.31
CA ALA A 796 9.78 -21.61 -1.59
C ALA A 796 9.96 -20.18 -2.13
N GLU A 797 10.23 -19.25 -1.22
CA GLU A 797 10.55 -17.86 -1.52
C GLU A 797 11.90 -17.57 -0.87
N PHE A 798 12.87 -17.09 -1.67
CA PHE A 798 14.24 -16.80 -1.24
C PHE A 798 14.56 -15.35 -1.55
N GLY A 799 15.25 -14.68 -0.63
CA GLY A 799 15.69 -13.30 -0.74
C GLY A 799 17.14 -13.15 -0.29
N ILE A 800 17.87 -12.32 -1.01
CA ILE A 800 19.14 -11.75 -0.59
C ILE A 800 19.00 -10.24 -0.67
N SER A 801 19.34 -9.54 0.40
CA SER A 801 19.37 -8.08 0.42
C SER A 801 20.69 -7.55 0.97
N PHE A 802 21.07 -6.39 0.45
CA PHE A 802 22.22 -5.63 0.88
C PHE A 802 21.75 -4.23 1.27
N ARG A 803 22.15 -3.77 2.46
CA ARG A 803 21.86 -2.41 2.93
C ARG A 803 23.12 -1.75 3.50
N SER A 804 23.42 -0.57 2.98
CA SER A 804 24.41 0.37 3.51
C SER A 804 23.77 1.75 3.67
N SER A 805 24.56 2.73 4.11
CA SER A 805 24.15 4.13 4.25
C SER A 805 23.67 4.78 2.95
N ASN A 806 24.08 4.25 1.80
CA ASN A 806 23.80 4.82 0.48
C ASN A 806 23.25 3.82 -0.54
N LEU A 807 23.10 2.54 -0.19
CA LEU A 807 22.66 1.50 -1.11
C LEU A 807 21.69 0.54 -0.43
N GLU A 808 20.55 0.34 -1.06
CA GLU A 808 19.62 -0.75 -0.77
C GLU A 808 19.47 -1.59 -2.03
N ALA A 809 19.80 -2.87 -1.97
CA ALA A 809 19.62 -3.80 -3.07
C ALA A 809 18.94 -5.07 -2.58
N GLY A 810 18.15 -5.71 -3.44
CA GLY A 810 17.63 -7.03 -3.12
C GLY A 810 17.25 -7.84 -4.34
N LEU A 811 17.51 -9.13 -4.27
CA LEU A 811 17.14 -10.14 -5.26
C LEU A 811 16.26 -11.17 -4.58
N ASN A 812 15.06 -11.37 -5.12
CA ASN A 812 14.09 -12.33 -4.62
C ASN A 812 13.72 -13.33 -5.72
N HIS A 813 13.53 -14.58 -5.35
CA HIS A 813 13.02 -15.62 -6.24
C HIS A 813 11.94 -16.44 -5.54
N SER A 814 10.82 -16.69 -6.22
CA SER A 814 9.74 -17.53 -5.71
C SER A 814 9.44 -18.67 -6.67
N VAL A 815 9.29 -19.88 -6.13
CA VAL A 815 8.87 -21.08 -6.86
C VAL A 815 7.68 -21.73 -6.17
N VAL A 816 6.65 -22.12 -6.92
CA VAL A 816 5.49 -22.86 -6.39
C VAL A 816 5.07 -23.96 -7.35
N ARG A 817 4.71 -25.12 -6.80
CA ARG A 817 4.31 -26.32 -7.56
C ARG A 817 3.10 -26.99 -6.92
N VAL A 818 2.25 -27.54 -7.76
CA VAL A 818 1.17 -28.45 -7.35
C VAL A 818 1.76 -29.83 -7.07
N VAL A 819 1.63 -30.33 -5.83
CA VAL A 819 2.08 -31.69 -5.47
C VAL A 819 0.99 -32.70 -5.79
N SER A 820 -0.26 -32.35 -5.51
CA SER A 820 -1.39 -33.20 -5.85
C SER A 820 -2.69 -32.39 -5.85
N ALA A 821 -3.66 -32.86 -6.60
CA ALA A 821 -5.02 -32.33 -6.62
C ALA A 821 -6.00 -33.45 -6.92
N SER A 822 -7.19 -33.38 -6.32
CA SER A 822 -8.33 -34.22 -6.68
C SER A 822 -8.70 -34.03 -8.14
N SER A 823 -9.17 -35.07 -8.82
CA SER A 823 -9.47 -35.03 -10.27
C SER A 823 -10.53 -33.98 -10.61
N GLN A 824 -11.47 -33.72 -9.70
CA GLN A 824 -12.53 -32.70 -9.84
C GLN A 824 -12.00 -31.26 -9.85
N ASN A 825 -10.76 -31.03 -9.40
CA ASN A 825 -10.13 -29.71 -9.40
C ASN A 825 -9.27 -29.46 -10.66
N ILE A 826 -9.06 -30.46 -11.52
CA ILE A 826 -8.33 -30.31 -12.79
C ILE A 826 -9.25 -29.59 -13.77
N GLY A 827 -8.76 -28.56 -14.45
CA GLY A 827 -9.58 -27.67 -15.28
C GLY A 827 -10.57 -26.81 -14.48
N GLY A 828 -10.48 -26.79 -13.14
CA GLY A 828 -11.23 -25.86 -12.29
C GLY A 828 -10.51 -24.53 -12.13
N MET A 829 -10.95 -23.70 -11.18
CA MET A 829 -10.41 -22.35 -10.92
C MET A 829 -8.86 -22.25 -10.87
N TYR A 830 -8.17 -23.21 -10.25
CA TYR A 830 -6.72 -23.09 -10.02
C TYR A 830 -5.83 -23.84 -11.01
N LEU A 831 -6.33 -24.90 -11.66
CA LEU A 831 -5.49 -25.83 -12.41
C LEU A 831 -5.88 -25.84 -13.88
N SER A 832 -4.88 -25.91 -14.75
CA SER A 832 -5.11 -26.06 -16.19
C SER A 832 -5.93 -27.33 -16.48
N SER A 833 -6.54 -27.37 -17.66
CA SER A 833 -7.30 -28.54 -18.14
C SER A 833 -6.42 -29.74 -18.50
N ASP A 834 -5.09 -29.59 -18.53
CA ASP A 834 -4.16 -30.70 -18.78
C ASP A 834 -4.12 -31.67 -17.59
N ALA A 835 -4.83 -32.79 -17.73
CA ALA A 835 -4.86 -33.84 -16.71
C ALA A 835 -3.55 -34.61 -16.57
N GLN A 836 -2.65 -34.56 -17.58
CA GLN A 836 -1.35 -35.23 -17.53
C GLN A 836 -0.30 -34.39 -16.81
N ASN A 837 -0.35 -33.06 -16.92
CA ASN A 837 0.55 -32.13 -16.22
C ASN A 837 -0.22 -31.05 -15.45
N LYS A 838 -0.23 -31.17 -14.11
CA LYS A 838 -0.92 -30.23 -13.22
C LYS A 838 -0.15 -28.92 -13.08
N HIS A 839 -0.44 -27.97 -13.96
CA HIS A 839 0.04 -26.60 -13.84
C HIS A 839 -1.04 -25.69 -13.24
N PHE A 840 -0.61 -24.63 -12.55
CA PHE A 840 -1.51 -23.56 -12.17
C PHE A 840 -1.99 -22.80 -13.41
N ARG A 841 -3.26 -22.39 -13.42
CA ARG A 841 -3.78 -21.47 -14.43
C ARG A 841 -3.14 -20.11 -14.26
N ALA A 842 -2.73 -19.49 -15.36
CA ALA A 842 -2.38 -18.07 -15.39
C ALA A 842 -1.34 -17.67 -14.32
N TYR A 843 -0.41 -18.57 -14.01
CA TYR A 843 0.62 -18.33 -13.03
C TYR A 843 1.99 -18.78 -13.51
N PRO A 844 2.99 -17.90 -13.54
CA PRO A 844 4.38 -18.31 -13.66
C PRO A 844 4.85 -18.96 -12.36
N GLU A 845 5.11 -20.27 -12.42
CA GLU A 845 5.57 -21.06 -11.28
C GLU A 845 6.95 -20.68 -10.74
N ASN A 846 7.69 -19.82 -11.46
CA ASN A 846 8.98 -19.26 -11.04
C ASN A 846 8.97 -17.75 -11.32
N VAL A 847 9.34 -16.91 -10.36
CA VAL A 847 9.38 -15.45 -10.56
C VAL A 847 10.59 -14.87 -9.85
N THR A 848 11.38 -14.07 -10.56
CA THR A 848 12.55 -13.37 -10.04
C THR A 848 12.30 -11.86 -10.02
N ARG A 849 12.72 -11.22 -8.92
CA ARG A 849 12.63 -9.77 -8.73
C ARG A 849 13.98 -9.25 -8.27
N LEU A 850 14.43 -8.16 -8.86
CA LEU A 850 15.59 -7.41 -8.41
C LEU A 850 15.15 -5.97 -8.16
N PHE A 851 15.60 -5.38 -7.06
CA PHE A 851 15.50 -3.96 -6.84
C PHE A 851 16.85 -3.38 -6.40
N LEU A 852 17.06 -2.12 -6.74
CA LEU A 852 18.21 -1.31 -6.37
C LEU A 852 17.70 0.10 -6.06
N LEU A 853 18.18 0.67 -4.97
CA LEU A 853 18.00 2.06 -4.59
C LEU A 853 19.37 2.56 -4.13
N TYR A 854 19.93 3.53 -4.85
CA TYR A 854 21.29 4.00 -4.66
C TYR A 854 21.33 5.52 -4.54
N SER A 855 21.85 6.02 -3.42
CA SER A 855 21.98 7.43 -3.10
C SER A 855 23.47 7.80 -2.97
N PRO A 856 24.22 7.89 -4.09
CA PRO A 856 25.67 8.05 -4.06
C PRO A 856 26.15 9.29 -3.30
N TRP A 857 25.34 10.35 -3.30
CA TRP A 857 25.52 11.56 -2.51
C TRP A 857 24.15 12.23 -2.29
N LYS A 858 24.02 13.07 -1.25
CA LYS A 858 22.74 13.57 -0.73
C LYS A 858 21.68 13.99 -1.76
N PRO A 859 21.97 14.85 -2.75
CA PRO A 859 20.95 15.30 -3.69
C PRO A 859 20.54 14.25 -4.71
N LEU A 860 21.28 13.16 -4.93
CA LEU A 860 20.99 12.20 -5.99
C LEU A 860 20.54 10.85 -5.43
N THR A 861 19.41 10.36 -5.90
CA THR A 861 18.97 8.97 -5.70
C THR A 861 18.61 8.34 -7.05
N ALA A 862 19.14 7.16 -7.33
CA ALA A 862 18.77 6.34 -8.48
C ALA A 862 18.10 5.06 -8.00
N SER A 863 17.26 4.48 -8.84
CA SER A 863 16.56 3.23 -8.58
C SER A 863 16.47 2.39 -9.84
N LEU A 864 16.44 1.08 -9.65
CA LEU A 864 16.23 0.10 -10.68
C LEU A 864 15.31 -0.99 -10.13
N THR A 865 14.29 -1.38 -10.88
CA THR A 865 13.50 -2.58 -10.57
C THR A 865 13.44 -3.47 -11.79
N TYR A 866 13.66 -4.77 -11.60
CA TYR A 866 13.60 -5.76 -12.65
C TYR A 866 12.74 -6.95 -12.21
N LEU A 867 11.74 -7.28 -13.01
CA LEU A 867 10.88 -8.45 -12.84
C LEU A 867 11.13 -9.39 -14.01
N PHE A 868 11.30 -10.68 -13.72
CA PHE A 868 11.38 -11.73 -14.74
C PHE A 868 10.53 -12.92 -14.33
N PHE A 869 9.73 -13.42 -15.26
CA PHE A 869 9.08 -14.71 -15.13
C PHE A 869 9.22 -15.49 -16.44
N PRO A 870 9.56 -16.79 -16.38
CA PRO A 870 9.67 -17.64 -17.54
C PRO A 870 8.27 -18.04 -18.04
N ASN A 871 8.26 -18.89 -19.05
CA ASN A 871 7.05 -19.41 -19.65
C ASN A 871 6.12 -20.04 -18.61
N TRP A 872 4.83 -19.82 -18.82
CA TRP A 872 3.73 -20.24 -17.96
C TRP A 872 2.66 -20.96 -18.79
N TYR A 873 1.58 -21.41 -18.14
CA TYR A 873 0.52 -22.17 -18.82
C TYR A 873 -0.81 -21.42 -18.76
N SER A 874 -1.45 -21.28 -19.93
CA SER A 874 -2.78 -20.69 -20.05
C SER A 874 -3.84 -21.59 -19.40
N PRO A 875 -5.08 -21.09 -19.15
CA PRO A 875 -6.16 -21.91 -18.61
C PRO A 875 -6.43 -23.21 -19.40
N ASN A 876 -6.17 -23.19 -20.71
CA ASN A 876 -6.28 -24.32 -21.64
C ASN A 876 -5.11 -25.31 -21.58
N GLY A 877 -4.07 -25.02 -20.80
CA GLY A 877 -2.84 -25.79 -20.77
C GLY A 877 -1.87 -25.48 -21.91
N ASN A 878 -2.08 -24.41 -22.69
CA ASN A 878 -1.10 -23.99 -23.69
C ASN A 878 0.08 -23.32 -23.00
N ARG A 879 1.29 -23.58 -23.50
CA ARG A 879 2.51 -22.93 -23.02
C ARG A 879 2.60 -21.52 -23.59
N VAL A 880 2.66 -20.52 -22.73
CA VAL A 880 2.75 -19.09 -23.07
C VAL A 880 4.14 -18.57 -22.76
N GLU A 881 4.65 -17.65 -23.57
CA GLU A 881 5.96 -17.05 -23.35
C GLU A 881 5.98 -16.20 -22.07
N GLY A 882 7.07 -16.28 -21.31
CA GLY A 882 7.29 -15.41 -20.15
C GLY A 882 7.53 -13.95 -20.54
N SER A 883 7.73 -13.09 -19.55
CA SER A 883 8.04 -11.69 -19.78
C SER A 883 9.04 -11.14 -18.77
N GLN A 884 9.53 -9.94 -19.06
CA GLN A 884 10.42 -9.18 -18.19
C GLN A 884 10.09 -7.70 -18.23
N ILE A 885 10.26 -7.03 -17.10
CA ILE A 885 9.99 -5.60 -16.95
C ILE A 885 11.20 -4.98 -16.27
N LEU A 886 11.78 -3.96 -16.91
CA LEU A 886 12.83 -3.13 -16.32
C LEU A 886 12.30 -1.72 -16.16
N ASN A 887 12.32 -1.20 -14.93
CA ASN A 887 12.05 0.21 -14.65
C ASN A 887 13.30 0.85 -14.06
N ALA A 888 13.47 2.13 -14.32
CA ALA A 888 14.50 2.95 -13.69
C ALA A 888 13.92 4.29 -13.26
N GLY A 889 14.38 4.80 -12.14
CA GLY A 889 14.00 6.11 -11.62
C GLY A 889 15.21 6.87 -11.13
N ILE A 890 15.26 8.17 -11.38
CA ILE A 890 16.27 9.08 -10.84
C ILE A 890 15.56 10.24 -10.16
N ALA A 891 16.06 10.66 -9.01
CA ALA A 891 15.56 11.79 -8.26
C ALA A 891 16.73 12.66 -7.82
N TYR A 892 16.58 13.96 -8.06
CA TYR A 892 17.58 14.98 -7.81
C TYR A 892 16.98 16.11 -6.97
N GLU A 893 17.52 16.33 -5.78
CA GLU A 893 17.20 17.48 -4.94
C GLU A 893 17.93 18.71 -5.51
N ILE A 894 17.17 19.57 -6.19
CA ILE A 894 17.67 20.82 -6.76
C ILE A 894 17.97 21.80 -5.63
N THR A 895 17.08 21.85 -4.63
CA THR A 895 17.25 22.58 -3.36
C THR A 895 16.62 21.77 -2.23
N GLU A 896 16.79 22.20 -0.98
CA GLU A 896 16.11 21.57 0.18
C GLU A 896 14.58 21.59 0.05
N GLN A 897 14.03 22.52 -0.74
CA GLN A 897 12.61 22.72 -0.99
C GLN A 897 12.12 22.10 -2.30
N MET A 898 13.01 21.61 -3.17
CA MET A 898 12.63 21.20 -4.53
C MET A 898 13.35 19.92 -4.96
N GLU A 899 12.56 18.89 -5.29
CA GLU A 899 13.04 17.65 -5.90
C GLU A 899 12.47 17.49 -7.31
N LEU A 900 13.32 17.06 -8.24
CA LEU A 900 12.95 16.61 -9.57
C LEU A 900 13.18 15.11 -9.67
N SER A 901 12.18 14.33 -10.09
CA SER A 901 12.38 12.92 -10.43
C SER A 901 11.93 12.59 -11.84
N ILE A 902 12.65 11.68 -12.50
CA ILE A 902 12.35 11.15 -13.83
C ILE A 902 12.24 9.63 -13.70
N ILE A 903 11.13 9.08 -14.17
CA ILE A 903 10.81 7.65 -14.08
C ILE A 903 10.61 7.11 -15.49
N GLY A 904 11.26 5.98 -15.78
CA GLY A 904 11.04 5.19 -16.99
C GLY A 904 10.53 3.80 -16.63
N LYS A 905 9.42 3.40 -17.26
CA LYS A 905 8.75 2.10 -17.06
C LYS A 905 8.88 1.24 -18.32
N ASN A 906 9.08 -0.06 -18.11
CA ASN A 906 9.26 -1.08 -19.15
C ASN A 906 10.32 -0.71 -20.21
N LEU A 907 11.52 -0.33 -19.77
CA LEU A 907 12.63 0.12 -20.62
C LEU A 907 13.10 -0.91 -21.65
N LEU A 908 12.81 -2.20 -21.43
CA LEU A 908 13.13 -3.28 -22.39
C LEU A 908 12.06 -3.45 -23.48
N ASN A 909 10.92 -2.75 -23.37
CA ASN A 909 9.79 -2.79 -24.29
C ASN A 909 9.26 -4.20 -24.57
N TYR A 910 9.28 -5.08 -23.57
CA TYR A 910 8.67 -6.42 -23.67
C TYR A 910 7.16 -6.29 -23.46
N THR A 911 6.42 -6.74 -24.46
CA THR A 911 4.95 -6.64 -24.54
C THR A 911 4.34 -8.03 -24.77
N ASN A 912 4.89 -9.06 -24.12
CA ASN A 912 4.32 -10.40 -24.17
C ASN A 912 2.99 -10.45 -23.41
N PRO A 913 2.07 -11.38 -23.75
CA PRO A 913 0.80 -11.53 -23.05
C PRO A 913 0.99 -11.71 -21.54
N PHE A 914 0.14 -11.04 -20.77
CA PHE A 914 0.15 -11.14 -19.32
C PHE A 914 -0.75 -12.31 -18.88
N PRO A 915 -0.48 -12.95 -17.71
CA PRO A 915 -1.36 -14.01 -17.24
C PRO A 915 -2.81 -13.55 -17.07
N MET A 916 -3.74 -14.38 -17.58
CA MET A 916 -5.17 -14.09 -17.60
C MET A 916 -5.98 -15.26 -17.06
N ASN A 917 -6.95 -14.97 -16.20
CA ASN A 917 -7.86 -15.95 -15.65
C ASN A 917 -8.93 -16.30 -16.70
N ALA A 918 -9.47 -17.52 -16.63
CA ALA A 918 -10.58 -17.95 -17.47
C ALA A 918 -11.89 -17.69 -16.72
N ASN A 919 -12.88 -17.05 -17.36
CA ASN A 919 -14.20 -16.88 -16.75
C ASN A 919 -15.21 -17.95 -17.18
N ALA A 920 -16.15 -18.21 -16.28
CA ALA A 920 -17.22 -19.16 -16.45
C ALA A 920 -18.22 -18.64 -17.51
N GLY A 921 -18.40 -19.41 -18.59
CA GLY A 921 -19.42 -19.16 -19.62
C GLY A 921 -18.91 -19.10 -21.06
N GLY A 922 -17.59 -19.04 -21.29
CA GLY A 922 -16.98 -19.05 -22.63
C GLY A 922 -16.17 -20.31 -22.92
N ARG A 923 -15.91 -20.60 -24.21
CA ARG A 923 -14.79 -21.48 -24.56
C ARG A 923 -13.51 -20.69 -24.23
N ASP A 924 -12.82 -21.10 -23.17
CA ASP A 924 -11.45 -20.69 -22.88
C ASP A 924 -10.62 -20.89 -24.16
N LEU A 925 -10.24 -19.82 -24.86
CA LEU A 925 -9.47 -19.93 -26.11
C LEU A 925 -8.24 -19.03 -26.15
N SER A 926 -8.14 -18.04 -25.25
CA SER A 926 -7.02 -17.11 -25.26
C SER A 926 -5.81 -17.66 -24.49
N ASP A 927 -4.63 -17.43 -25.05
CA ASP A 927 -3.33 -17.71 -24.43
C ASP A 927 -2.92 -16.64 -23.40
N GLY A 928 -3.69 -15.56 -23.23
CA GLY A 928 -3.45 -14.50 -22.24
C GLY A 928 -4.21 -13.20 -22.53
N SER A 929 -4.05 -12.19 -21.68
CA SER A 929 -4.62 -10.85 -21.91
C SER A 929 -3.61 -9.96 -22.65
N PRO A 930 -4.06 -8.93 -23.39
CA PRO A 930 -3.17 -8.02 -24.08
C PRO A 930 -2.24 -7.33 -23.09
N SER A 931 -1.02 -7.16 -23.57
CA SER A 931 0.22 -7.09 -22.81
C SER A 931 0.42 -5.87 -21.91
N LEU A 932 1.47 -5.99 -21.09
CA LEU A 932 2.24 -4.89 -20.50
C LEU A 932 2.34 -3.70 -21.45
N GLU A 933 2.21 -2.49 -20.90
CA GLU A 933 2.41 -1.24 -21.62
C GLU A 933 3.82 -1.17 -22.23
N GLU A 934 3.91 -0.57 -23.41
CA GLU A 934 5.20 -0.22 -24.02
C GLU A 934 5.97 0.79 -23.15
N THR A 935 7.24 0.99 -23.49
CA THR A 935 8.10 1.96 -22.80
C THR A 935 7.42 3.32 -22.66
N THR A 936 7.35 3.78 -21.41
CA THR A 936 6.73 5.05 -21.02
C THR A 936 7.53 5.72 -19.91
N TYR A 937 7.32 7.01 -19.73
CA TYR A 937 8.09 7.80 -18.77
C TYR A 937 7.30 9.02 -18.30
N TRP A 938 7.66 9.51 -17.13
CA TRP A 938 7.14 10.77 -16.60
C TRP A 938 8.17 11.49 -15.76
N VAL A 939 7.93 12.78 -15.60
CA VAL A 939 8.72 13.69 -14.78
C VAL A 939 7.83 14.20 -13.66
N THR A 940 8.38 14.29 -12.46
CA THR A 940 7.71 14.76 -11.25
C THR A 940 8.52 15.85 -10.60
N PHE A 941 7.87 16.94 -10.23
CA PHE A 941 8.40 17.99 -9.36
C PHE A 941 7.71 17.93 -8.02
N ARG A 942 8.48 17.93 -6.93
CA ARG A 942 7.99 18.04 -5.55
C ARG A 942 8.52 19.32 -4.93
N PHE A 943 7.62 20.17 -4.48
CA PHE A 943 7.93 21.41 -3.78
C PHE A 943 7.54 21.29 -2.32
N LYS A 944 8.48 21.50 -1.40
CA LYS A 944 8.30 21.44 0.06
C LYS A 944 8.30 22.87 0.61
N PHE A 945 7.29 23.21 1.43
CA PHE A 945 7.08 24.52 2.04
C PHE A 945 7.01 24.44 3.56
#